data_AF-A0A952MIG1-F1
#
_entry.id   AF-A0A952MIG1-F1
#
_cell.length_a   1.000
_cell.length_b   1.000
_cell.length_c   1.000
_cell.angle_alpha   90.00
_cell.angle_beta   90.00
_cell.angle_gamma   90.00
#
_symmetry.space_group_name_H-M   'P 1'
#
loop_
_entity.id
_entity.type
_entity.pdbx_description
1 polymer ?
#
loop_
_entity_poly.entity_id
_entity_poly.type
_entity_poly.pdbx_seq_one_letter_code
_entity_poly.pdbx_strand_id
1 'polypeptide(L)'
;MKQITIVLSVLFTTFFSKAQNVGIGTTTPLNKLHVAGGLRVDTLANSIDSGLLRHDKNGVVYSLKFTGQSTDVLRGNGTFGNVGQDAWLLYGNSGTDPNTQFIGTTDQTPLRFRIFNTNAGRLDSIGFNTSFGFRTFDSLTTGTYNSALGYKSLISNTTGKYNSAFGANVLRFNTTGGHNTGIGNLSLYSNTTGSDNTAIGDQSMSNNTTGGFNTALGMQSLYSNTTGFNNISLGASTLASNSTGSGNTAAGNYSLSGNTTGGQNTAIGISAMAANETGSYNTATGNEALLNNISGYSNTAMGTSALFNNISGNNLVAVGDSAMYNQNGGDGLNTAIGSKALFSNTTGSKITALGYQAAYSNATGSWLTALGTHSLQNNTTGNGNTVAGYSAFKNNITGSYNIAIGFSAGESATGDYNTIIGNTAGINNTGSWVTIIGTEAGKNNTANGNVFVGSSAGMANTTGYFNSFIGDNAGVSNTTGWGNTATGSFALESNTYGSGNTAMGTGALKLSNGGSNSAYGYLSLSNNTSGSGNTALGHQSLYQNTVGYNNTGIGNNALGTNTTGNNNTAIGYFADVSSGNITNATAIGYGTVVNASNKIRLGNSSVTVIEGQVPFTTPSDGRFKTNITESVKGLDFILKLRPVVYNFQTGKFNQFIQTGKISDAIYAGYSESEKIRHSGFIAQEVEKVANETGYDFDGVIMPKTGKDAYGLSYSQFVVPLVKAVQEQQQMIEKQQKLIDTLTKEIERIKRKMN
;
A
#
# COMPACT_ATOMS: atom_id res chain seq x y z
N MET A 1 -105.56 -25.11 -38.35
CA MET A 1 -106.83 -25.05 -39.13
C MET A 1 -106.81 -23.71 -39.88
N LYS A 2 -106.79 -23.76 -41.22
CA LYS A 2 -107.89 -23.36 -42.14
C LYS A 2 -108.29 -21.87 -42.00
N GLN A 3 -107.95 -20.97 -42.95
CA GLN A 3 -108.43 -20.82 -44.35
C GLN A 3 -109.88 -20.29 -44.39
N ILE A 4 -110.27 -19.17 -45.04
CA ILE A 4 -109.95 -18.45 -46.31
C ILE A 4 -111.22 -18.41 -47.20
N THR A 5 -111.54 -17.22 -47.73
CA THR A 5 -112.25 -16.96 -49.02
C THR A 5 -111.99 -15.48 -49.42
N ILE A 6 -111.80 -14.97 -50.66
CA ILE A 6 -111.97 -15.40 -52.07
C ILE A 6 -113.42 -15.21 -52.60
N VAL A 7 -113.74 -14.52 -53.72
CA VAL A 7 -113.05 -13.58 -54.67
C VAL A 7 -114.15 -12.88 -55.58
N LEU A 8 -114.08 -12.12 -56.71
CA LEU A 8 -113.18 -11.65 -57.82
C LEU A 8 -113.92 -10.40 -58.44
N SER A 9 -113.34 -9.18 -58.63
CA SER A 9 -112.66 -8.64 -59.87
C SER A 9 -113.52 -7.83 -60.90
N VAL A 10 -112.85 -7.24 -61.93
CA VAL A 10 -113.35 -6.59 -63.19
C VAL A 10 -113.88 -5.12 -63.11
N LEU A 11 -113.85 -4.27 -64.15
CA LEU A 11 -112.75 -3.64 -64.96
C LEU A 11 -113.34 -2.55 -65.94
N PHE A 12 -112.66 -1.39 -66.16
CA PHE A 12 -112.84 -0.39 -67.27
C PHE A 12 -114.21 0.37 -67.41
N THR A 13 -114.39 1.56 -68.04
CA THR A 13 -113.62 2.83 -68.25
C THR A 13 -114.52 3.96 -68.82
N THR A 14 -114.43 5.22 -68.32
CA THR A 14 -114.68 6.56 -68.98
C THR A 14 -116.03 6.85 -69.69
N PHE A 15 -116.65 8.06 -69.70
CA PHE A 15 -116.14 9.43 -69.99
C PHE A 15 -116.96 10.57 -69.28
N PHE A 16 -116.27 11.65 -68.86
CA PHE A 16 -116.67 13.09 -68.73
C PHE A 16 -118.11 13.56 -68.37
N SER A 17 -118.23 14.45 -67.36
CA SER A 17 -118.35 15.91 -67.62
C SER A 17 -118.28 16.82 -66.36
N LYS A 18 -117.73 18.03 -66.55
CA LYS A 18 -117.78 19.30 -65.76
C LYS A 18 -117.57 19.33 -64.22
N ALA A 19 -117.08 20.47 -63.74
CA ALA A 19 -116.55 20.67 -62.39
C ALA A 19 -117.49 21.41 -61.42
N GLN A 20 -117.24 21.25 -60.12
CA GLN A 20 -117.73 22.12 -59.04
C GLN A 20 -116.57 22.43 -58.07
N ASN A 21 -116.29 23.71 -57.83
CA ASN A 21 -115.40 24.16 -56.75
C ASN A 21 -116.26 24.61 -55.57
N VAL A 22 -115.98 24.10 -54.37
CA VAL A 22 -116.82 24.35 -53.18
C VAL A 22 -116.26 25.50 -52.36
N GLY A 23 -117.05 26.57 -52.22
CA GLY A 23 -116.87 27.63 -51.22
C GLY A 23 -118.08 27.66 -50.28
N ILE A 24 -117.86 27.79 -48.97
CA ILE A 24 -118.93 27.80 -47.97
C ILE A 24 -119.17 29.25 -47.50
N GLY A 25 -120.41 29.72 -47.64
CA GLY A 25 -120.86 31.02 -47.13
C GLY A 25 -120.58 32.24 -48.03
N THR A 26 -119.99 32.06 -49.23
CA THR A 26 -119.77 33.15 -50.20
C THR A 26 -120.04 32.70 -51.63
N THR A 27 -120.61 33.59 -52.45
CA THR A 27 -120.89 33.37 -53.88
C THR A 27 -119.68 33.62 -54.79
N THR A 28 -118.57 34.14 -54.26
CA THR A 28 -117.34 34.47 -55.03
C THR A 28 -116.05 34.02 -54.31
N PRO A 29 -115.79 32.70 -54.21
CA PRO A 29 -114.54 32.18 -53.65
C PRO A 29 -113.34 32.43 -54.58
N LEU A 30 -112.20 32.83 -54.01
CA LEU A 30 -110.89 32.83 -54.67
C LEU A 30 -110.14 31.52 -54.43
N ASN A 31 -109.01 31.31 -55.11
CA ASN A 31 -108.34 30.01 -55.28
C ASN A 31 -107.66 29.39 -54.02
N LYS A 32 -108.06 29.78 -52.80
CA LYS A 32 -107.70 29.14 -51.52
C LYS A 32 -108.90 29.20 -50.58
N LEU A 33 -109.02 28.24 -49.66
CA LEU A 33 -110.16 28.08 -48.76
C LEU A 33 -110.47 29.38 -48.00
N HIS A 34 -111.62 29.99 -48.32
CA HIS A 34 -112.08 31.26 -47.79
C HIS A 34 -113.44 31.04 -47.12
N VAL A 35 -113.53 31.28 -45.81
CA VAL A 35 -114.74 31.05 -45.00
C VAL A 35 -115.28 32.40 -44.55
N ALA A 36 -116.51 32.72 -44.97
CA ALA A 36 -117.20 33.96 -44.59
C ALA A 36 -117.86 33.84 -43.20
N GLY A 37 -117.05 33.54 -42.18
CA GLY A 37 -117.49 33.33 -40.80
C GLY A 37 -116.33 32.96 -39.89
N GLY A 38 -116.40 33.36 -38.61
CA GLY A 38 -115.30 33.16 -37.67
C GLY A 38 -115.03 31.69 -37.34
N LEU A 39 -113.76 31.29 -37.36
CA LEU A 39 -113.32 29.97 -36.91
C LEU A 39 -113.44 29.87 -35.38
N ARG A 40 -114.44 29.13 -34.90
CA ARG A 40 -114.70 28.92 -33.47
C ARG A 40 -113.92 27.70 -32.95
N VAL A 41 -113.14 27.89 -31.89
CA VAL A 41 -112.37 26.85 -31.20
C VAL A 41 -112.94 26.71 -29.78
N ASP A 42 -113.74 25.67 -29.56
CA ASP A 42 -114.88 25.77 -28.63
C ASP A 42 -114.62 25.39 -27.16
N THR A 43 -113.36 25.25 -26.72
CA THR A 43 -113.03 24.91 -25.32
C THR A 43 -111.72 25.56 -24.82
N LEU A 44 -111.81 26.83 -24.42
CA LEU A 44 -110.94 27.43 -23.39
C LEU A 44 -111.81 28.24 -22.43
N ALA A 45 -111.77 27.89 -21.13
CA ALA A 45 -112.79 28.33 -20.18
C ALA A 45 -112.36 29.52 -19.31
N ASN A 46 -113.12 30.61 -19.40
CA ASN A 46 -113.47 31.53 -18.31
C ASN A 46 -112.37 32.01 -17.33
N SER A 47 -111.20 32.43 -17.83
CA SER A 47 -110.34 33.38 -17.10
C SER A 47 -109.84 34.46 -18.05
N ILE A 48 -110.27 35.71 -17.85
CA ILE A 48 -109.98 36.82 -18.76
C ILE A 48 -108.54 37.33 -18.57
N ASP A 49 -107.85 37.57 -19.69
CA ASP A 49 -106.76 38.54 -19.85
C ASP A 49 -105.35 38.25 -19.27
N SER A 50 -104.90 36.98 -19.29
CA SER A 50 -103.47 36.65 -19.06
C SER A 50 -102.89 35.54 -19.97
N GLY A 51 -103.57 35.20 -21.07
CA GLY A 51 -103.09 34.24 -22.08
C GLY A 51 -102.44 34.89 -23.32
N LEU A 52 -101.66 34.12 -24.08
CA LEU A 52 -100.96 34.55 -25.31
C LEU A 52 -101.92 35.07 -26.41
N LEU A 53 -103.15 34.57 -26.41
CA LEU A 53 -104.24 34.96 -27.32
C LEU A 53 -105.26 35.81 -26.55
N ARG A 54 -105.44 37.07 -26.94
CA ARG A 54 -106.54 37.90 -26.45
C ARG A 54 -107.79 37.62 -27.27
N HIS A 55 -108.80 37.09 -26.60
CA HIS A 55 -110.15 36.89 -27.13
C HIS A 55 -111.16 37.82 -26.47
N ASP A 56 -112.29 38.05 -27.13
CA ASP A 56 -113.41 38.77 -26.53
C ASP A 56 -114.22 37.85 -25.60
N LYS A 57 -115.29 38.39 -24.99
CA LYS A 57 -116.22 37.63 -24.14
C LYS A 57 -117.00 36.53 -24.87
N ASN A 58 -116.86 36.43 -26.19
CA ASN A 58 -117.52 35.44 -27.06
C ASN A 58 -116.50 34.42 -27.64
N GLY A 59 -115.22 34.49 -27.25
CA GLY A 59 -114.15 33.59 -27.70
C GLY A 59 -113.47 33.99 -29.01
N VAL A 60 -113.79 35.15 -29.59
CA VAL A 60 -113.16 35.60 -30.84
C VAL A 60 -111.76 36.14 -30.54
N VAL A 61 -110.71 35.41 -30.96
CA VAL A 61 -109.32 35.86 -30.86
C VAL A 61 -109.07 37.00 -31.85
N TYR A 62 -108.78 38.20 -31.34
CA TYR A 62 -108.56 39.41 -32.15
C TYR A 62 -107.16 40.01 -32.01
N SER A 63 -106.31 39.49 -31.12
CA SER A 63 -104.89 39.86 -31.05
C SER A 63 -104.02 38.78 -30.40
N LEU A 64 -102.83 38.54 -30.95
CA LEU A 64 -101.70 38.03 -30.16
C LEU A 64 -101.15 39.22 -29.35
N LYS A 65 -101.01 39.07 -28.03
CA LYS A 65 -100.48 40.11 -27.16
C LYS A 65 -99.15 39.66 -26.57
N PHE A 66 -98.05 40.06 -27.22
CA PHE A 66 -96.74 40.07 -26.57
C PHE A 66 -96.83 41.01 -25.35
N THR A 67 -96.78 40.44 -24.15
CA THR A 67 -96.90 41.16 -22.89
C THR A 67 -95.50 41.44 -22.35
N GLY A 68 -94.90 42.52 -22.85
CA GLY A 68 -93.58 42.96 -22.44
C GLY A 68 -93.14 44.23 -23.14
N GLN A 69 -92.00 44.77 -22.73
CA GLN A 69 -91.22 45.73 -23.52
C GLN A 69 -90.63 45.03 -24.76
N SER A 70 -90.13 45.80 -25.73
CA SER A 70 -89.47 45.26 -26.94
C SER A 70 -88.18 44.47 -26.67
N THR A 71 -87.75 44.39 -25.42
CA THR A 71 -86.59 43.64 -24.90
C THR A 71 -86.96 42.32 -24.21
N ASP A 72 -88.24 42.04 -23.99
CA ASP A 72 -88.68 40.89 -23.18
C ASP A 72 -88.75 39.60 -24.03
N VAL A 73 -88.11 38.53 -23.55
CA VAL A 73 -88.04 37.23 -24.22
C VAL A 73 -88.72 36.13 -23.41
N LEU A 74 -89.15 35.07 -24.10
CA LEU A 74 -89.68 33.86 -23.47
C LEU A 74 -88.56 33.12 -22.73
N ARG A 75 -88.65 33.06 -21.41
CA ARG A 75 -87.70 32.33 -20.55
C ARG A 75 -87.99 30.82 -20.59
N GLY A 76 -86.96 30.00 -20.39
CA GLY A 76 -87.06 28.53 -20.43
C GLY A 76 -87.99 27.89 -19.37
N ASN A 77 -88.52 28.66 -18.43
CA ASN A 77 -89.53 28.26 -17.45
C ASN A 77 -90.97 28.65 -17.85
N GLY A 78 -91.20 29.15 -19.07
CA GLY A 78 -92.51 29.55 -19.58
C GLY A 78 -92.99 30.95 -19.20
N THR A 79 -92.15 31.76 -18.52
CA THR A 79 -92.48 33.16 -18.18
C THR A 79 -91.88 34.15 -19.17
N PHE A 80 -92.56 35.29 -19.39
CA PHE A 80 -92.00 36.44 -20.10
C PHE A 80 -91.47 37.47 -19.12
N GLY A 81 -90.37 38.14 -19.49
CA GLY A 81 -89.85 39.31 -18.77
C GLY A 81 -88.36 39.51 -19.01
N ASN A 82 -87.94 40.77 -18.94
CA ASN A 82 -86.59 41.31 -19.20
C ASN A 82 -85.46 40.37 -18.76
N VAL A 83 -84.37 40.30 -19.52
CA VAL A 83 -83.28 39.32 -19.33
C VAL A 83 -82.65 39.49 -17.94
N GLY A 84 -83.08 38.65 -17.00
CA GLY A 84 -82.56 38.63 -15.64
C GLY A 84 -81.08 38.23 -15.64
N GLN A 85 -80.28 38.92 -14.83
CA GLN A 85 -78.84 38.71 -14.73
C GLN A 85 -78.45 37.36 -14.11
N ASP A 86 -79.45 36.54 -13.76
CA ASP A 86 -79.34 35.28 -13.03
C ASP A 86 -79.00 34.09 -13.95
N ALA A 87 -79.14 34.27 -15.28
CA ALA A 87 -78.68 33.32 -16.28
C ALA A 87 -77.26 33.69 -16.75
N TRP A 88 -76.32 32.75 -16.69
CA TRP A 88 -74.98 32.92 -17.25
C TRP A 88 -75.04 32.97 -18.78
N LEU A 89 -74.80 34.15 -19.35
CA LEU A 89 -74.76 34.39 -20.78
C LEU A 89 -73.52 33.72 -21.41
N LEU A 90 -73.62 33.35 -22.68
CA LEU A 90 -72.53 32.71 -23.44
C LEU A 90 -71.27 33.61 -23.57
N TYR A 91 -71.41 34.91 -23.33
CA TYR A 91 -70.32 35.90 -23.34
C TYR A 91 -69.95 36.41 -21.93
N GLY A 92 -70.50 35.81 -20.88
CA GLY A 92 -70.38 36.27 -19.50
C GLY A 92 -71.37 37.39 -19.13
N ASN A 93 -71.50 37.62 -17.82
CA ASN A 93 -72.38 38.64 -17.24
C ASN A 93 -71.54 39.81 -16.71
N SER A 94 -72.04 41.04 -16.81
CA SER A 94 -71.40 42.24 -16.26
C SER A 94 -72.08 42.69 -14.96
N GLY A 95 -71.30 43.19 -14.00
CA GLY A 95 -71.81 43.74 -12.74
C GLY A 95 -72.31 42.70 -11.74
N THR A 96 -71.73 41.50 -11.72
CA THR A 96 -72.22 40.37 -10.92
C THR A 96 -72.01 40.51 -9.42
N ASP A 97 -72.99 40.05 -8.63
CA ASP A 97 -72.89 39.85 -7.18
C ASP A 97 -72.47 38.40 -6.84
N PRO A 98 -71.27 38.16 -6.28
CA PRO A 98 -70.81 36.81 -5.92
C PRO A 98 -71.70 36.06 -4.92
N ASN A 99 -72.54 36.75 -4.14
CA ASN A 99 -73.41 36.12 -3.14
C ASN A 99 -74.66 35.46 -3.77
N THR A 100 -75.11 35.95 -4.93
CA THR A 100 -76.37 35.53 -5.57
C THR A 100 -76.18 34.98 -6.99
N GLN A 101 -75.09 35.34 -7.69
CA GLN A 101 -74.85 35.02 -9.10
C GLN A 101 -73.56 34.20 -9.27
N PHE A 102 -73.68 32.88 -9.09
CA PHE A 102 -72.57 31.92 -9.16
C PHE A 102 -72.91 30.72 -10.06
N ILE A 103 -71.93 29.83 -10.31
CA ILE A 103 -72.12 28.53 -10.97
C ILE A 103 -71.87 27.44 -9.93
N GLY A 104 -72.93 26.81 -9.42
CA GLY A 104 -72.80 25.86 -8.30
C GLY A 104 -74.12 25.26 -7.84
N THR A 105 -74.09 24.69 -6.63
CA THR A 105 -75.18 24.03 -5.93
C THR A 105 -75.34 24.62 -4.52
N THR A 106 -76.54 24.60 -3.95
CA THR A 106 -76.85 25.12 -2.60
C THR A 106 -77.21 24.03 -1.58
N ASP A 107 -77.41 22.80 -2.04
CA ASP A 107 -77.95 21.66 -1.30
C ASP A 107 -76.86 20.69 -0.78
N GLN A 108 -75.62 21.18 -0.71
CA GLN A 108 -74.40 20.39 -0.42
C GLN A 108 -74.10 19.24 -1.40
N THR A 109 -74.82 19.12 -2.53
CA THR A 109 -74.49 18.12 -3.54
C THR A 109 -73.26 18.54 -4.38
N PRO A 110 -72.35 17.61 -4.73
CA PRO A 110 -71.18 17.94 -5.55
C PRO A 110 -71.55 18.42 -6.96
N LEU A 111 -71.12 19.62 -7.32
CA LEU A 111 -71.20 20.14 -8.70
C LEU A 111 -70.42 19.21 -9.63
N ARG A 112 -71.02 18.80 -10.76
CA ARG A 112 -70.34 17.96 -11.77
C ARG A 112 -70.42 18.55 -13.16
N PHE A 113 -69.26 18.71 -13.78
CA PHE A 113 -69.15 19.00 -15.21
C PHE A 113 -69.21 17.68 -15.98
N ARG A 114 -69.93 17.63 -17.11
CA ARG A 114 -70.05 16.42 -17.95
C ARG A 114 -69.84 16.72 -19.43
N ILE A 115 -69.30 15.75 -20.15
CA ILE A 115 -69.19 15.72 -21.61
C ILE A 115 -69.78 14.37 -22.07
N PHE A 116 -70.73 14.36 -23.00
CA PHE A 116 -71.47 13.16 -23.43
C PHE A 116 -71.96 12.30 -22.25
N ASN A 117 -72.64 12.93 -21.27
CA ASN A 117 -73.11 12.34 -20.01
C ASN A 117 -72.02 11.67 -19.12
N THR A 118 -70.76 11.75 -19.50
CA THR A 118 -69.61 11.17 -18.80
C THR A 118 -68.94 12.23 -17.92
N ASN A 119 -68.33 11.84 -16.80
CA ASN A 119 -67.73 12.80 -15.87
C ASN A 119 -66.58 13.58 -16.55
N ALA A 120 -66.59 14.90 -16.41
CA ALA A 120 -65.57 15.81 -16.95
C ALA A 120 -65.03 16.80 -15.90
N GLY A 121 -65.57 16.78 -14.68
CA GLY A 121 -65.06 17.49 -13.52
C GLY A 121 -66.02 17.39 -12.33
N ARG A 122 -65.52 17.60 -11.12
CA ARG A 122 -66.28 17.51 -9.86
C ARG A 122 -65.75 18.53 -8.86
N LEU A 123 -66.63 19.25 -8.18
CA LEU A 123 -66.31 19.99 -6.96
C LEU A 123 -67.16 19.41 -5.83
N ASP A 124 -66.53 18.88 -4.79
CA ASP A 124 -67.15 18.03 -3.78
C ASP A 124 -66.92 18.56 -2.37
N SER A 125 -67.96 19.15 -1.76
CA SER A 125 -67.93 19.73 -0.42
C SER A 125 -67.99 18.70 0.73
N ILE A 126 -68.35 17.44 0.44
CA ILE A 126 -68.49 16.38 1.44
C ILE A 126 -67.24 15.50 1.45
N GLY A 127 -66.80 15.05 0.28
CA GLY A 127 -65.59 14.27 0.11
C GLY A 127 -64.31 15.10 -0.04
N PHE A 128 -64.41 16.43 -0.15
CA PHE A 128 -63.29 17.35 -0.42
C PHE A 128 -62.47 17.00 -1.68
N ASN A 129 -63.11 16.36 -2.66
CA ASN A 129 -62.51 15.96 -3.92
C ASN A 129 -62.70 17.04 -5.00
N THR A 130 -61.66 17.30 -5.79
CA THR A 130 -61.69 18.27 -6.90
C THR A 130 -61.20 17.60 -8.18
N SER A 131 -61.95 17.72 -9.28
CA SER A 131 -61.43 17.31 -10.60
C SER A 131 -61.86 18.19 -11.75
N PHE A 132 -60.99 18.26 -12.76
CA PHE A 132 -61.23 18.88 -14.06
C PHE A 132 -60.54 18.02 -15.13
N GLY A 133 -61.31 17.30 -15.92
CA GLY A 133 -60.78 16.37 -16.91
C GLY A 133 -61.73 15.21 -17.21
N PHE A 134 -61.78 14.83 -18.49
CA PHE A 134 -62.66 13.76 -18.98
C PHE A 134 -62.28 12.40 -18.38
N ARG A 135 -63.27 11.74 -17.77
CA ARG A 135 -63.18 10.45 -17.07
C ARG A 135 -62.29 10.45 -15.83
N THR A 136 -62.24 11.57 -15.10
CA THR A 136 -61.76 11.61 -13.72
C THR A 136 -62.81 11.00 -12.78
N PHE A 137 -62.37 10.24 -11.76
CA PHE A 137 -63.23 9.70 -10.70
C PHE A 137 -64.46 8.84 -11.12
N ASP A 138 -64.42 8.12 -12.25
CA ASP A 138 -65.54 7.26 -12.68
C ASP A 138 -65.93 6.19 -11.63
N SER A 139 -64.98 5.75 -10.79
CA SER A 139 -65.15 4.62 -9.83
C SER A 139 -65.23 5.05 -8.35
N LEU A 140 -65.36 6.35 -8.06
CA LEU A 140 -65.21 6.90 -6.70
C LEU A 140 -66.39 6.56 -5.78
N THR A 141 -66.10 5.90 -4.64
CA THR A 141 -67.12 5.51 -3.64
C THR A 141 -66.96 6.25 -2.31
N THR A 142 -65.81 6.15 -1.64
CA THR A 142 -65.54 6.75 -0.31
C THR A 142 -64.15 7.42 -0.18
N GLY A 143 -63.43 7.55 -1.30
CA GLY A 143 -62.18 8.33 -1.35
C GLY A 143 -62.42 9.82 -1.12
N THR A 144 -61.51 10.46 -0.38
CA THR A 144 -61.63 11.85 0.09
C THR A 144 -60.34 12.66 -0.10
N TYR A 145 -60.45 13.97 -0.21
CA TYR A 145 -59.33 14.92 -0.38
C TYR A 145 -58.46 14.67 -1.63
N ASN A 146 -59.03 14.08 -2.69
CA ASN A 146 -58.30 13.81 -3.93
C ASN A 146 -58.41 14.96 -4.94
N SER A 147 -57.32 15.32 -5.61
CA SER A 147 -57.26 16.31 -6.69
C SER A 147 -56.88 15.65 -8.02
N ALA A 148 -57.68 15.82 -9.07
CA ALA A 148 -57.46 15.18 -10.38
C ALA A 148 -57.62 16.15 -11.57
N LEU A 149 -56.52 16.49 -12.23
CA LEU A 149 -56.50 17.30 -13.46
C LEU A 149 -56.13 16.41 -14.66
N GLY A 150 -56.90 16.53 -15.74
CA GLY A 150 -56.65 15.90 -17.04
C GLY A 150 -57.34 14.55 -17.29
N TYR A 151 -57.00 13.91 -18.40
CA TYR A 151 -57.74 12.76 -18.95
C TYR A 151 -57.47 11.46 -18.18
N LYS A 152 -58.53 10.81 -17.67
CA LYS A 152 -58.48 9.52 -16.93
C LYS A 152 -57.62 9.50 -15.66
N SER A 153 -57.26 10.66 -15.11
CA SER A 153 -56.57 10.75 -13.83
C SER A 153 -57.48 10.27 -12.68
N LEU A 154 -56.97 9.37 -11.82
CA LEU A 154 -57.71 8.72 -10.72
C LEU A 154 -59.07 8.09 -11.13
N ILE A 155 -59.19 7.56 -12.35
CA ILE A 155 -60.44 6.94 -12.86
C ILE A 155 -60.91 5.73 -12.02
N SER A 156 -59.97 4.91 -11.53
CA SER A 156 -60.28 3.68 -10.77
C SER A 156 -60.36 3.87 -9.25
N ASN A 157 -60.12 5.09 -8.75
CA ASN A 157 -59.97 5.34 -7.30
C ASN A 157 -61.30 5.16 -6.59
N THR A 158 -61.43 4.12 -5.76
CA THR A 158 -62.66 3.82 -5.02
C THR A 158 -62.63 4.47 -3.63
N THR A 159 -61.59 4.18 -2.86
CA THR A 159 -61.48 4.51 -1.43
C THR A 159 -60.19 5.28 -1.08
N GLY A 160 -59.22 5.35 -1.99
CA GLY A 160 -57.97 6.08 -1.81
C GLY A 160 -58.17 7.57 -1.52
N LYS A 161 -57.29 8.13 -0.69
CA LYS A 161 -57.42 9.47 -0.09
C LYS A 161 -56.18 10.33 -0.28
N TYR A 162 -56.34 11.65 -0.27
CA TYR A 162 -55.24 12.63 -0.35
C TYR A 162 -54.34 12.47 -1.59
N ASN A 163 -54.84 11.86 -2.67
CA ASN A 163 -54.06 11.70 -3.90
C ASN A 163 -54.15 12.95 -4.77
N SER A 164 -53.02 13.36 -5.35
CA SER A 164 -52.87 14.49 -6.27
C SER A 164 -52.44 13.98 -7.64
N ALA A 165 -53.23 14.19 -8.69
CA ALA A 165 -53.03 13.57 -9.99
C ALA A 165 -53.18 14.57 -11.15
N PHE A 166 -52.06 15.03 -11.72
CA PHE A 166 -52.03 16.10 -12.72
C PHE A 166 -51.41 15.63 -14.05
N GLY A 167 -52.24 15.31 -15.04
CA GLY A 167 -51.76 14.86 -16.37
C GLY A 167 -52.76 13.98 -17.11
N ALA A 168 -52.26 13.12 -17.99
CA ALA A 168 -53.07 12.08 -18.64
C ALA A 168 -52.75 10.70 -18.02
N ASN A 169 -53.79 9.94 -17.70
CA ASN A 169 -53.72 8.60 -17.08
C ASN A 169 -52.92 8.53 -15.77
N VAL A 170 -52.89 9.61 -14.99
CA VAL A 170 -52.15 9.66 -13.71
C VAL A 170 -52.89 8.87 -12.64
N LEU A 171 -52.19 8.01 -11.90
CA LEU A 171 -52.79 7.14 -10.87
C LEU A 171 -54.02 6.37 -11.40
N ARG A 172 -53.98 5.95 -12.68
CA ARG A 172 -55.16 5.46 -13.41
C ARG A 172 -55.79 4.23 -12.76
N PHE A 173 -54.97 3.27 -12.33
CA PHE A 173 -55.42 2.03 -11.70
C PHE A 173 -55.46 2.07 -10.17
N ASN A 174 -55.25 3.25 -9.55
CA ASN A 174 -55.29 3.38 -8.09
C ASN A 174 -56.68 3.04 -7.59
N THR A 175 -56.80 2.17 -6.58
CA THR A 175 -58.10 1.78 -6.00
C THR A 175 -58.20 2.24 -4.55
N THR A 176 -57.21 1.86 -3.73
CA THR A 176 -57.17 2.10 -2.29
C THR A 176 -55.97 2.94 -1.84
N GLY A 177 -54.94 3.07 -2.67
CA GLY A 177 -53.69 3.81 -2.33
C GLY A 177 -53.96 5.27 -1.99
N GLY A 178 -53.21 5.81 -1.01
CA GLY A 178 -53.36 7.17 -0.49
C GLY A 178 -52.08 8.00 -0.46
N HIS A 179 -52.23 9.31 -0.26
CA HIS A 179 -51.15 10.31 -0.21
C HIS A 179 -50.21 10.32 -1.43
N ASN A 180 -50.62 9.76 -2.57
CA ASN A 180 -49.78 9.71 -3.76
C ASN A 180 -49.86 11.03 -4.54
N THR A 181 -48.71 11.60 -4.91
CA THR A 181 -48.61 12.74 -5.84
C THR A 181 -48.07 12.26 -7.18
N GLY A 182 -48.87 12.35 -8.23
CA GLY A 182 -48.50 12.05 -9.61
C GLY A 182 -48.62 13.30 -10.50
N ILE A 183 -47.58 13.64 -11.25
CA ILE A 183 -47.58 14.78 -12.19
C ILE A 183 -46.86 14.37 -13.49
N GLY A 184 -47.51 14.57 -14.64
CA GLY A 184 -47.01 14.16 -15.95
C GLY A 184 -47.72 12.91 -16.49
N ASN A 185 -47.69 12.69 -17.80
CA ASN A 185 -48.41 11.60 -18.44
C ASN A 185 -47.91 10.22 -17.95
N LEU A 186 -48.84 9.30 -17.69
CA LEU A 186 -48.58 7.95 -17.15
C LEU A 186 -47.84 7.90 -15.79
N SER A 187 -47.71 9.01 -15.05
CA SER A 187 -47.15 8.97 -13.69
C SER A 187 -48.01 8.07 -12.77
N LEU A 188 -47.37 7.12 -12.07
CA LEU A 188 -48.01 6.12 -11.20
C LEU A 188 -49.17 5.34 -11.88
N TYR A 189 -49.08 5.12 -13.19
CA TYR A 189 -50.16 4.54 -14.02
C TYR A 189 -50.77 3.25 -13.45
N SER A 190 -49.93 2.29 -13.06
CA SER A 190 -50.32 0.95 -12.61
C SER A 190 -50.56 0.83 -11.10
N ASN A 191 -50.37 1.91 -10.33
CA ASN A 191 -50.46 1.86 -8.87
C ASN A 191 -51.84 1.37 -8.46
N THR A 192 -51.96 0.36 -7.60
CA THR A 192 -53.26 -0.17 -7.15
C THR A 192 -53.52 0.18 -5.70
N THR A 193 -52.53 -0.11 -4.85
CA THR A 193 -52.62 -0.03 -3.38
C THR A 193 -51.44 0.71 -2.75
N GLY A 194 -50.34 0.90 -3.49
CA GLY A 194 -49.18 1.67 -3.06
C GLY A 194 -49.54 3.07 -2.59
N SER A 195 -48.91 3.53 -1.53
CA SER A 195 -49.23 4.79 -0.85
C SER A 195 -47.98 5.62 -0.55
N ASP A 196 -48.18 6.91 -0.31
CA ASP A 196 -47.13 7.85 0.11
C ASP A 196 -45.99 8.00 -0.94
N ASN A 197 -46.31 7.82 -2.23
CA ASN A 197 -45.37 7.98 -3.34
C ASN A 197 -45.47 9.36 -4.00
N THR A 198 -44.34 9.93 -4.42
CA THR A 198 -44.27 11.15 -5.25
C THR A 198 -43.60 10.86 -6.59
N ALA A 199 -44.36 10.92 -7.68
CA ALA A 199 -43.88 10.70 -9.05
C ALA A 199 -44.14 11.94 -9.92
N ILE A 200 -43.08 12.54 -10.46
CA ILE A 200 -43.14 13.75 -11.28
C ILE A 200 -42.31 13.52 -12.55
N GLY A 201 -42.99 13.31 -13.68
CA GLY A 201 -42.38 13.05 -14.99
C GLY A 201 -43.31 12.29 -15.93
N ASP A 202 -42.93 12.18 -17.21
CA ASP A 202 -43.55 11.20 -18.10
C ASP A 202 -43.14 9.78 -17.68
N GLN A 203 -44.11 8.88 -17.53
CA GLN A 203 -43.94 7.48 -17.11
C GLN A 203 -43.20 7.26 -15.77
N SER A 204 -43.08 8.29 -14.92
CA SER A 204 -42.47 8.14 -13.60
C SER A 204 -43.29 7.15 -12.74
N MET A 205 -42.62 6.13 -12.20
CA MET A 205 -43.25 5.00 -11.49
C MET A 205 -44.40 4.30 -12.25
N SER A 206 -44.35 4.24 -13.58
CA SER A 206 -45.42 3.68 -14.44
C SER A 206 -45.95 2.32 -13.96
N ASN A 207 -45.06 1.40 -13.53
CA ASN A 207 -45.42 0.02 -13.24
C ASN A 207 -45.61 -0.28 -11.74
N ASN A 208 -45.54 0.74 -10.86
CA ASN A 208 -45.74 0.56 -9.41
C ASN A 208 -47.09 -0.10 -9.14
N THR A 209 -47.17 -1.01 -8.18
CA THR A 209 -48.44 -1.66 -7.81
C THR A 209 -48.77 -1.47 -6.32
N THR A 210 -47.82 -1.84 -5.48
CA THR A 210 -47.93 -1.95 -4.02
C THR A 210 -46.80 -1.22 -3.29
N GLY A 211 -45.70 -0.90 -3.97
CA GLY A 211 -44.58 -0.14 -3.42
C GLY A 211 -45.01 1.25 -2.90
N GLY A 212 -44.40 1.68 -1.80
CA GLY A 212 -44.74 2.91 -1.08
C GLY A 212 -43.52 3.69 -0.58
N PHE A 213 -43.74 4.93 -0.15
CA PHE A 213 -42.70 5.85 0.31
C PHE A 213 -41.59 6.14 -0.71
N ASN A 214 -41.88 6.02 -2.02
CA ASN A 214 -40.90 6.30 -3.07
C ASN A 214 -41.01 7.76 -3.60
N THR A 215 -39.88 8.34 -4.00
CA THR A 215 -39.81 9.66 -4.65
C THR A 215 -39.10 9.54 -6.00
N ALA A 216 -39.78 9.92 -7.09
CA ALA A 216 -39.37 9.68 -8.46
C ALA A 216 -39.56 10.94 -9.34
N LEU A 217 -38.52 11.78 -9.42
CA LEU A 217 -38.50 13.02 -10.19
C LEU A 217 -37.69 12.83 -11.49
N GLY A 218 -38.38 12.75 -12.62
CA GLY A 218 -37.78 12.59 -13.95
C GLY A 218 -38.58 11.68 -14.87
N MET A 219 -38.37 11.83 -16.18
CA MET A 219 -38.88 10.90 -17.19
C MET A 219 -38.40 9.47 -16.90
N GLN A 220 -39.32 8.51 -16.85
CA GLN A 220 -39.03 7.07 -16.59
C GLN A 220 -38.25 6.80 -15.28
N SER A 221 -38.27 7.73 -14.32
CA SER A 221 -37.72 7.51 -12.98
C SER A 221 -38.52 6.42 -12.26
N LEU A 222 -37.83 5.40 -11.71
CA LEU A 222 -38.44 4.21 -11.09
C LEU A 222 -39.48 3.48 -11.98
N TYR A 223 -39.33 3.55 -13.32
CA TYR A 223 -40.33 3.07 -14.30
C TYR A 223 -40.88 1.66 -14.01
N SER A 224 -39.99 0.70 -13.72
CA SER A 224 -40.34 -0.72 -13.55
C SER A 224 -40.71 -1.13 -12.12
N ASN A 225 -40.71 -0.21 -11.15
CA ASN A 225 -40.93 -0.57 -9.73
C ASN A 225 -42.25 -1.32 -9.59
N THR A 226 -42.31 -2.39 -8.81
CA THR A 226 -43.58 -3.12 -8.56
C THR A 226 -43.96 -3.05 -7.10
N THR A 227 -42.99 -3.37 -6.24
CA THR A 227 -43.11 -3.67 -4.81
C THR A 227 -41.98 -3.03 -4.00
N GLY A 228 -41.01 -2.33 -4.64
CA GLY A 228 -39.92 -1.66 -3.93
C GLY A 228 -40.42 -0.47 -3.09
N PHE A 229 -39.84 -0.30 -1.90
CA PHE A 229 -40.18 0.75 -0.92
C PHE A 229 -39.00 1.67 -0.62
N ASN A 230 -39.30 2.90 -0.16
CA ASN A 230 -38.31 3.87 0.32
C ASN A 230 -37.19 4.21 -0.69
N ASN A 231 -37.48 4.19 -2.00
CA ASN A 231 -36.50 4.56 -3.02
C ASN A 231 -36.60 6.05 -3.38
N ILE A 232 -35.46 6.74 -3.45
CA ILE A 232 -35.32 8.13 -3.92
C ILE A 232 -34.64 8.10 -5.30
N SER A 233 -35.21 8.79 -6.28
CA SER A 233 -34.86 8.63 -7.70
C SER A 233 -35.02 9.95 -8.45
N LEU A 234 -33.90 10.65 -8.69
CA LEU A 234 -33.84 12.05 -9.13
C LEU A 234 -33.04 12.20 -10.44
N GLY A 235 -33.74 12.12 -11.58
CA GLY A 235 -33.15 12.23 -12.91
C GLY A 235 -33.94 11.45 -13.96
N ALA A 236 -33.64 11.69 -15.24
CA ALA A 236 -34.19 10.86 -16.31
C ALA A 236 -33.60 9.44 -16.23
N SER A 237 -34.49 8.43 -16.30
CA SER A 237 -34.17 6.99 -16.27
C SER A 237 -33.37 6.51 -15.05
N THR A 238 -33.46 7.20 -13.91
CA THR A 238 -32.93 6.72 -12.62
C THR A 238 -33.74 5.52 -12.12
N LEU A 239 -33.06 4.49 -11.60
CA LEU A 239 -33.69 3.26 -11.07
C LEU A 239 -34.72 2.62 -12.04
N ALA A 240 -34.55 2.80 -13.36
CA ALA A 240 -35.56 2.46 -14.36
C ALA A 240 -35.97 0.98 -14.37
N SER A 241 -35.03 0.06 -14.11
CA SER A 241 -35.27 -1.38 -14.06
C SER A 241 -35.69 -1.91 -12.69
N ASN A 242 -35.75 -1.07 -11.65
CA ASN A 242 -35.98 -1.53 -10.26
C ASN A 242 -37.30 -2.26 -10.17
N SER A 243 -37.35 -3.48 -9.62
CA SER A 243 -38.58 -4.27 -9.52
C SER A 243 -39.06 -4.40 -8.07
N THR A 244 -38.14 -4.76 -7.18
CA THR A 244 -38.34 -5.11 -5.76
C THR A 244 -37.31 -4.43 -4.84
N GLY A 245 -36.20 -3.93 -5.40
CA GLY A 245 -35.14 -3.24 -4.67
C GLY A 245 -35.68 -2.07 -3.85
N SER A 246 -35.17 -1.92 -2.63
CA SER A 246 -35.72 -1.02 -1.62
C SER A 246 -34.62 -0.26 -0.86
N GLY A 247 -34.94 0.95 -0.42
CA GLY A 247 -34.01 1.84 0.29
C GLY A 247 -32.88 2.41 -0.59
N ASN A 248 -33.03 2.40 -1.91
CA ASN A 248 -32.01 2.94 -2.82
C ASN A 248 -32.17 4.45 -3.01
N THR A 249 -31.06 5.19 -3.10
CA THR A 249 -31.03 6.61 -3.46
C THR A 249 -30.24 6.78 -4.75
N ALA A 250 -30.86 7.32 -5.80
CA ALA A 250 -30.25 7.53 -7.12
C ALA A 250 -30.48 8.98 -7.58
N ALA A 251 -29.41 9.66 -8.00
CA ALA A 251 -29.47 11.05 -8.48
C ALA A 251 -28.51 11.29 -9.66
N GLY A 252 -29.03 11.79 -10.77
CA GLY A 252 -28.31 11.97 -12.04
C GLY A 252 -28.88 11.09 -13.16
N ASN A 253 -28.71 11.48 -14.43
CA ASN A 253 -29.25 10.70 -15.56
C ASN A 253 -28.63 9.29 -15.63
N TYR A 254 -29.48 8.26 -15.79
CA TYR A 254 -29.11 6.84 -15.73
C TYR A 254 -28.42 6.37 -14.43
N SER A 255 -28.49 7.15 -13.35
CA SER A 255 -27.98 6.71 -12.05
C SER A 255 -28.76 5.49 -11.55
N LEU A 256 -28.04 4.41 -11.23
CA LEU A 256 -28.56 3.13 -10.78
C LEU A 256 -29.64 2.50 -11.70
N SER A 257 -29.57 2.77 -13.02
CA SER A 257 -30.63 2.41 -13.97
C SER A 257 -30.94 0.91 -14.07
N GLY A 258 -29.91 0.06 -14.00
CA GLY A 258 -30.01 -1.39 -14.17
C GLY A 258 -30.53 -2.17 -12.96
N ASN A 259 -30.69 -1.53 -11.81
CA ASN A 259 -31.05 -2.22 -10.56
C ASN A 259 -32.33 -3.01 -10.72
N THR A 260 -32.35 -4.28 -10.32
CA THR A 260 -33.56 -5.13 -10.39
C THR A 260 -34.06 -5.44 -8.99
N THR A 261 -33.17 -5.87 -8.11
CA THR A 261 -33.45 -6.39 -6.75
C THR A 261 -32.53 -5.81 -5.68
N GLY A 262 -31.40 -5.20 -6.06
CA GLY A 262 -30.42 -4.63 -5.13
C GLY A 262 -31.03 -3.57 -4.20
N GLY A 263 -30.56 -3.53 -2.95
CA GLY A 263 -31.10 -2.65 -1.90
C GLY A 263 -30.04 -1.84 -1.16
N GLN A 264 -30.48 -0.76 -0.51
CA GLN A 264 -29.64 0.15 0.28
C GLN A 264 -28.43 0.72 -0.48
N ASN A 265 -28.53 0.90 -1.80
CA ASN A 265 -27.49 1.52 -2.61
C ASN A 265 -27.67 3.04 -2.71
N THR A 266 -26.57 3.79 -2.69
CA THR A 266 -26.53 5.24 -2.95
C THR A 266 -25.74 5.52 -4.22
N ALA A 267 -26.37 6.15 -5.23
CA ALA A 267 -25.77 6.52 -6.51
C ALA A 267 -25.99 8.02 -6.77
N ILE A 268 -24.90 8.79 -6.88
CA ILE A 268 -24.96 10.24 -7.10
C ILE A 268 -23.99 10.62 -8.22
N GLY A 269 -24.52 10.81 -9.42
CA GLY A 269 -23.76 11.08 -10.64
C GLY A 269 -24.45 10.50 -11.87
N ILE A 270 -24.11 11.03 -13.04
CA ILE A 270 -24.53 10.46 -14.33
C ILE A 270 -23.94 9.05 -14.44
N SER A 271 -24.79 8.08 -14.79
CA SER A 271 -24.45 6.66 -14.93
C SER A 271 -23.77 5.99 -13.72
N ALA A 272 -23.82 6.58 -12.52
CA ALA A 272 -23.27 5.95 -11.32
C ALA A 272 -24.02 4.63 -11.05
N MET A 273 -23.29 3.51 -10.94
CA MET A 273 -23.86 2.15 -10.82
C MET A 273 -24.90 1.76 -11.91
N ALA A 274 -24.78 2.26 -13.14
CA ALA A 274 -25.79 2.04 -14.17
C ALA A 274 -26.07 0.56 -14.50
N ALA A 275 -25.10 -0.34 -14.31
CA ALA A 275 -25.24 -1.78 -14.57
C ALA A 275 -25.61 -2.65 -13.35
N ASN A 276 -25.69 -2.07 -12.13
CA ASN A 276 -25.94 -2.86 -10.92
C ASN A 276 -27.27 -3.60 -11.02
N GLU A 277 -27.29 -4.93 -10.95
CA GLU A 277 -28.53 -5.71 -11.03
C GLU A 277 -29.04 -6.11 -9.64
N THR A 278 -28.13 -6.66 -8.82
CA THR A 278 -28.41 -7.34 -7.54
C THR A 278 -27.52 -6.85 -6.39
N GLY A 279 -26.41 -6.16 -6.69
CA GLY A 279 -25.49 -5.60 -5.70
C GLY A 279 -26.20 -4.66 -4.72
N SER A 280 -25.77 -4.69 -3.47
CA SER A 280 -26.45 -4.03 -2.33
C SER A 280 -25.46 -3.36 -1.37
N TYR A 281 -25.93 -2.39 -0.59
CA TYR A 281 -25.11 -1.59 0.35
C TYR A 281 -23.96 -0.80 -0.31
N ASN A 282 -24.01 -0.55 -1.62
CA ASN A 282 -22.95 0.18 -2.32
C ASN A 282 -23.17 1.70 -2.27
N THR A 283 -22.09 2.47 -2.18
CA THR A 283 -22.09 3.94 -2.28
C THR A 283 -21.22 4.38 -3.46
N ALA A 284 -21.81 5.05 -4.44
CA ALA A 284 -21.15 5.58 -5.62
C ALA A 284 -21.44 7.07 -5.76
N THR A 285 -20.41 7.92 -5.87
CA THR A 285 -20.55 9.37 -6.03
C THR A 285 -19.53 9.90 -7.03
N GLY A 286 -19.99 10.28 -8.23
CA GLY A 286 -19.17 10.70 -9.37
C GLY A 286 -19.79 10.24 -10.70
N ASN A 287 -19.38 10.86 -11.81
CA ASN A 287 -19.75 10.35 -13.14
C ASN A 287 -19.16 8.94 -13.33
N GLU A 288 -19.98 7.97 -13.74
CA GLU A 288 -19.57 6.57 -13.96
C GLU A 288 -18.91 5.89 -12.75
N ALA A 289 -19.11 6.42 -11.53
CA ALA A 289 -18.64 5.76 -10.32
C ALA A 289 -19.31 4.38 -10.18
N LEU A 290 -18.51 3.34 -10.01
CA LEU A 290 -18.94 1.95 -9.87
C LEU A 290 -19.84 1.44 -11.03
N LEU A 291 -19.62 1.96 -12.25
CA LEU A 291 -20.49 1.77 -13.42
C LEU A 291 -20.91 0.31 -13.67
N ASN A 292 -19.94 -0.60 -13.76
CA ASN A 292 -20.14 -1.97 -14.25
C ASN A 292 -20.38 -3.01 -13.12
N ASN A 293 -20.70 -2.56 -11.89
CA ASN A 293 -21.16 -3.46 -10.82
C ASN A 293 -22.36 -4.25 -11.29
N ILE A 294 -22.41 -5.54 -10.98
CA ILE A 294 -23.57 -6.41 -11.26
C ILE A 294 -24.13 -6.96 -9.95
N SER A 295 -23.25 -7.58 -9.15
CA SER A 295 -23.60 -8.26 -7.89
C SER A 295 -22.71 -7.89 -6.69
N GLY A 296 -21.66 -7.07 -6.90
CA GLY A 296 -20.76 -6.62 -5.83
C GLY A 296 -21.49 -5.86 -4.73
N TYR A 297 -21.10 -6.05 -3.46
CA TYR A 297 -21.75 -5.46 -2.29
C TYR A 297 -20.78 -4.73 -1.34
N SER A 298 -21.33 -3.78 -0.57
CA SER A 298 -20.61 -2.99 0.44
C SER A 298 -19.38 -2.23 -0.11
N ASN A 299 -19.43 -1.82 -1.38
CA ASN A 299 -18.37 -1.04 -2.01
C ASN A 299 -18.59 0.47 -1.87
N THR A 300 -17.51 1.23 -1.75
CA THR A 300 -17.50 2.71 -1.73
C THR A 300 -16.66 3.23 -2.89
N ALA A 301 -17.27 3.99 -3.80
CA ALA A 301 -16.63 4.60 -4.96
C ALA A 301 -16.91 6.11 -4.99
N MET A 302 -15.87 6.95 -4.91
CA MET A 302 -16.00 8.40 -4.89
C MET A 302 -15.02 9.04 -5.89
N GLY A 303 -15.55 9.74 -6.90
CA GLY A 303 -14.79 10.33 -7.99
C GLY A 303 -15.22 9.80 -9.36
N THR A 304 -14.87 10.54 -10.42
CA THR A 304 -15.15 10.13 -11.81
C THR A 304 -14.51 8.77 -12.11
N SER A 305 -15.30 7.83 -12.61
CA SER A 305 -14.90 6.47 -12.99
C SER A 305 -14.14 5.72 -11.88
N ALA A 306 -14.38 6.06 -10.61
CA ALA A 306 -13.87 5.30 -9.47
C ALA A 306 -14.52 3.91 -9.45
N LEU A 307 -13.71 2.85 -9.31
CA LEU A 307 -14.14 1.44 -9.29
C LEU A 307 -14.95 1.00 -10.54
N PHE A 308 -14.67 1.60 -11.70
CA PHE A 308 -15.45 1.50 -12.94
C PHE A 308 -15.81 0.07 -13.39
N ASN A 309 -14.86 -0.87 -13.42
CA ASN A 309 -15.04 -2.22 -13.96
C ASN A 309 -15.44 -3.32 -12.96
N ASN A 310 -15.66 -3.01 -11.67
CA ASN A 310 -15.98 -4.04 -10.67
C ASN A 310 -17.24 -4.80 -11.05
N ILE A 311 -17.19 -6.11 -11.28
CA ILE A 311 -18.38 -6.93 -11.57
C ILE A 311 -19.03 -7.45 -10.29
N SER A 312 -18.24 -8.10 -9.44
CA SER A 312 -18.69 -8.88 -8.29
C SER A 312 -17.77 -8.78 -7.05
N GLY A 313 -16.77 -7.89 -7.08
CA GLY A 313 -15.90 -7.62 -5.93
C GLY A 313 -16.65 -6.87 -4.82
N ASN A 314 -16.21 -7.07 -3.59
CA ASN A 314 -16.95 -6.72 -2.37
C ASN A 314 -16.04 -6.04 -1.33
N ASN A 315 -16.62 -5.18 -0.50
CA ASN A 315 -15.91 -4.45 0.56
C ASN A 315 -14.70 -3.65 0.00
N LEU A 316 -14.86 -3.05 -1.18
CA LEU A 316 -13.83 -2.26 -1.87
C LEU A 316 -14.01 -0.77 -1.58
N VAL A 317 -12.92 -0.05 -1.37
CA VAL A 317 -12.92 1.41 -1.15
C VAL A 317 -12.07 2.10 -2.22
N ALA A 318 -12.68 2.92 -3.07
CA ALA A 318 -12.02 3.64 -4.16
C ALA A 318 -12.37 5.14 -4.08
N VAL A 319 -11.39 6.00 -3.79
CA VAL A 319 -11.60 7.44 -3.60
C VAL A 319 -10.60 8.24 -4.42
N GLY A 320 -11.06 8.81 -5.54
CA GLY A 320 -10.27 9.59 -6.49
C GLY A 320 -10.66 9.30 -7.94
N ASP A 321 -10.33 10.22 -8.86
CA ASP A 321 -10.45 9.99 -10.31
C ASP A 321 -9.79 8.65 -10.69
N SER A 322 -10.57 7.77 -11.33
CA SER A 322 -10.09 6.47 -11.84
C SER A 322 -9.38 5.61 -10.78
N ALA A 323 -9.65 5.82 -9.47
CA ALA A 323 -9.15 4.94 -8.43
C ALA A 323 -9.77 3.54 -8.61
N MET A 324 -8.95 2.49 -8.54
CA MET A 324 -9.39 1.10 -8.64
C MET A 324 -10.10 0.72 -9.98
N TYR A 325 -9.82 1.46 -11.07
CA TYR A 325 -10.60 1.44 -12.33
C TYR A 325 -10.82 0.04 -12.95
N ASN A 326 -9.77 -0.80 -13.09
CA ASN A 326 -9.83 -2.06 -13.85
C ASN A 326 -10.23 -3.32 -13.05
N GLN A 327 -10.62 -3.20 -11.77
CA GLN A 327 -10.84 -4.39 -10.94
C GLN A 327 -12.02 -5.21 -11.46
N ASN A 328 -11.78 -6.49 -11.73
CA ASN A 328 -12.65 -7.35 -12.53
C ASN A 328 -12.80 -8.76 -11.92
N GLY A 329 -12.52 -8.90 -10.63
CA GLY A 329 -12.55 -10.16 -9.89
C GLY A 329 -11.56 -10.18 -8.72
N GLY A 330 -11.42 -11.36 -8.11
CA GLY A 330 -10.59 -11.59 -6.91
C GLY A 330 -11.37 -11.45 -5.60
N ASP A 331 -10.83 -12.07 -4.54
CA ASP A 331 -11.31 -11.83 -3.17
C ASP A 331 -11.09 -10.35 -2.82
N GLY A 332 -12.11 -9.72 -2.22
CA GLY A 332 -12.13 -8.26 -2.03
C GLY A 332 -11.21 -7.72 -0.93
N LEU A 333 -11.64 -6.63 -0.27
CA LEU A 333 -10.87 -5.88 0.74
C LEU A 333 -9.70 -5.06 0.17
N ASN A 334 -9.82 -4.49 -1.04
CA ASN A 334 -8.88 -3.47 -1.52
C ASN A 334 -9.33 -2.06 -1.10
N THR A 335 -8.36 -1.20 -0.77
CA THR A 335 -8.52 0.23 -0.49
C THR A 335 -7.57 1.03 -1.37
N ALA A 336 -8.10 1.95 -2.18
CA ALA A 336 -7.35 2.83 -3.07
C ALA A 336 -7.83 4.28 -2.88
N ILE A 337 -6.94 5.18 -2.44
CA ILE A 337 -7.24 6.59 -2.20
C ILE A 337 -6.21 7.46 -2.90
N GLY A 338 -6.65 8.27 -3.85
CA GLY A 338 -5.82 9.09 -4.74
C GLY A 338 -6.21 8.87 -6.21
N SER A 339 -6.02 9.88 -7.06
CA SER A 339 -6.24 9.71 -8.51
C SER A 339 -5.35 8.60 -9.04
N LYS A 340 -5.98 7.65 -9.74
CA LYS A 340 -5.36 6.48 -10.36
C LYS A 340 -4.58 5.59 -9.39
N ALA A 341 -4.89 5.63 -8.09
CA ALA A 341 -4.46 4.62 -7.14
C ALA A 341 -5.02 3.25 -7.56
N LEU A 342 -4.16 2.23 -7.62
CA LEU A 342 -4.50 0.84 -7.97
C LEU A 342 -5.26 0.69 -9.32
N PHE A 343 -4.94 1.52 -10.31
CA PHE A 343 -5.68 1.65 -11.58
C PHE A 343 -5.78 0.35 -12.39
N SER A 344 -4.69 -0.40 -12.56
CA SER A 344 -4.60 -1.55 -13.47
C SER A 344 -4.98 -2.91 -12.86
N ASN A 345 -5.39 -2.94 -11.59
CA ASN A 345 -5.61 -4.20 -10.88
C ASN A 345 -6.79 -4.95 -11.47
N THR A 346 -6.65 -6.26 -11.70
CA THR A 346 -7.72 -7.11 -12.23
C THR A 346 -8.21 -8.10 -11.19
N THR A 347 -7.29 -8.67 -10.40
CA THR A 347 -7.56 -9.78 -9.46
C THR A 347 -6.74 -9.73 -8.17
N GLY A 348 -5.76 -8.82 -8.03
CA GLY A 348 -4.98 -8.66 -6.80
C GLY A 348 -5.86 -8.24 -5.60
N SER A 349 -5.58 -8.79 -4.42
CA SER A 349 -6.44 -8.73 -3.23
C SER A 349 -5.72 -8.18 -1.99
N LYS A 350 -6.49 -7.63 -1.04
CA LYS A 350 -6.03 -7.12 0.26
C LYS A 350 -4.91 -6.07 0.12
N ILE A 351 -5.14 -5.11 -0.77
CA ILE A 351 -4.21 -4.03 -1.12
C ILE A 351 -4.65 -2.72 -0.46
N THR A 352 -3.72 -1.99 0.15
CA THR A 352 -3.91 -0.61 0.62
C THR A 352 -3.00 0.32 -0.20
N ALA A 353 -3.58 1.13 -1.08
CA ALA A 353 -2.87 2.05 -1.97
C ALA A 353 -3.31 3.51 -1.72
N LEU A 354 -2.49 4.29 -1.02
CA LEU A 354 -2.81 5.67 -0.61
C LEU A 354 -1.83 6.66 -1.24
N GLY A 355 -2.22 7.32 -2.33
CA GLY A 355 -1.41 8.32 -3.05
C GLY A 355 -1.71 8.37 -4.55
N TYR A 356 -1.27 9.45 -5.21
CA TYR A 356 -1.35 9.55 -6.67
C TYR A 356 -0.54 8.43 -7.33
N GLN A 357 -1.19 7.63 -8.17
CA GLN A 357 -0.60 6.47 -8.84
C GLN A 357 0.11 5.46 -7.91
N ALA A 358 -0.30 5.37 -6.63
CA ALA A 358 0.14 4.30 -5.75
C ALA A 358 -0.34 2.94 -6.30
N ALA A 359 0.58 1.97 -6.43
CA ALA A 359 0.34 0.65 -7.04
C ALA A 359 -0.34 0.68 -8.43
N TYR A 360 -0.10 1.73 -9.24
CA TYR A 360 -0.80 2.00 -10.50
C TYR A 360 -0.86 0.82 -11.47
N SER A 361 0.26 0.14 -11.71
CA SER A 361 0.38 -0.95 -12.71
C SER A 361 0.06 -2.34 -12.16
N ASN A 362 -0.30 -2.46 -10.88
CA ASN A 362 -0.52 -3.76 -10.26
C ASN A 362 -1.67 -4.47 -10.97
N ALA A 363 -1.49 -5.74 -11.35
CA ALA A 363 -2.51 -6.54 -12.04
C ALA A 363 -3.04 -7.64 -11.12
N THR A 364 -2.13 -8.44 -10.55
CA THR A 364 -2.45 -9.63 -9.75
C THR A 364 -1.77 -9.65 -8.37
N GLY A 365 -0.76 -8.80 -8.14
CA GLY A 365 -0.02 -8.74 -6.87
C GLY A 365 -0.95 -8.46 -5.70
N SER A 366 -0.86 -9.24 -4.63
CA SER A 366 -1.75 -9.20 -3.46
C SER A 366 -0.98 -8.89 -2.17
N TRP A 367 -1.70 -8.54 -1.11
CA TRP A 367 -1.15 -8.21 0.22
C TRP A 367 -0.18 -7.01 0.19
N LEU A 368 -0.51 -5.99 -0.61
CA LEU A 368 0.35 -4.82 -0.83
C LEU A 368 -0.04 -3.64 0.05
N THR A 369 0.94 -2.96 0.63
CA THR A 369 0.79 -1.64 1.22
C THR A 369 1.64 -0.65 0.44
N ALA A 370 1.01 0.34 -0.20
CA ALA A 370 1.63 1.32 -1.08
C ALA A 370 1.22 2.73 -0.63
N LEU A 371 2.07 3.41 0.14
CA LEU A 371 1.80 4.71 0.73
C LEU A 371 2.69 5.79 0.11
N GLY A 372 2.07 6.81 -0.48
CA GLY A 372 2.75 7.93 -1.12
C GLY A 372 2.70 7.93 -2.65
N THR A 373 2.98 9.09 -3.22
CA THR A 373 2.96 9.32 -4.67
C THR A 373 3.98 8.43 -5.39
N HIS A 374 3.53 7.71 -6.41
CA HIS A 374 4.31 6.72 -7.19
C HIS A 374 4.88 5.53 -6.38
N SER A 375 4.43 5.27 -5.15
CA SER A 375 4.85 4.06 -4.41
C SER A 375 4.38 2.80 -5.13
N LEU A 376 5.26 1.82 -5.37
CA LEU A 376 4.96 0.57 -6.12
C LEU A 376 4.35 0.80 -7.53
N GLN A 377 4.61 1.95 -8.18
CA GLN A 377 3.93 2.34 -9.43
C GLN A 377 3.92 1.28 -10.53
N ASN A 378 5.04 0.56 -10.71
CA ASN A 378 5.25 -0.41 -11.80
C ASN A 378 5.20 -1.88 -11.35
N ASN A 379 4.79 -2.16 -10.10
CA ASN A 379 4.53 -3.53 -9.64
C ASN A 379 3.43 -4.13 -10.51
N THR A 380 3.59 -5.36 -10.99
CA THR A 380 2.56 -6.04 -11.80
C THR A 380 2.05 -7.30 -11.10
N THR A 381 2.97 -8.12 -10.58
CA THR A 381 2.69 -9.42 -9.95
C THR A 381 3.34 -9.62 -8.58
N GLY A 382 4.24 -8.74 -8.15
CA GLY A 382 4.92 -8.83 -6.85
C GLY A 382 3.92 -8.77 -5.67
N ASN A 383 4.15 -9.57 -4.63
CA ASN A 383 3.24 -9.79 -3.51
C ASN A 383 3.85 -9.38 -2.17
N GLY A 384 3.02 -9.06 -1.16
CA GLY A 384 3.48 -8.90 0.22
C GLY A 384 4.39 -7.69 0.50
N ASN A 385 4.53 -6.77 -0.47
CA ASN A 385 5.41 -5.60 -0.32
C ASN A 385 4.76 -4.50 0.54
N THR A 386 5.52 -3.96 1.50
CA THR A 386 5.12 -2.87 2.39
C THR A 386 5.98 -1.64 2.13
N VAL A 387 5.40 -0.63 1.50
CA VAL A 387 6.14 0.46 0.85
C VAL A 387 5.56 1.81 1.25
N ALA A 388 6.41 2.74 1.69
CA ALA A 388 6.01 4.06 2.16
C ALA A 388 7.02 5.17 1.79
N GLY A 389 6.64 6.04 0.86
CA GLY A 389 7.44 7.19 0.45
C GLY A 389 7.20 7.62 -1.00
N TYR A 390 7.65 8.83 -1.35
CA TYR A 390 7.65 9.30 -2.74
C TYR A 390 8.57 8.41 -3.58
N SER A 391 8.04 7.83 -4.66
CA SER A 391 8.76 6.91 -5.57
C SER A 391 9.43 5.70 -4.87
N ALA A 392 9.02 5.34 -3.66
CA ALA A 392 9.53 4.14 -2.98
C ALA A 392 9.12 2.88 -3.75
N PHE A 393 10.07 1.97 -4.00
CA PHE A 393 9.88 0.70 -4.74
C PHE A 393 9.17 0.84 -6.11
N LYS A 394 9.26 2.02 -6.73
CA LYS A 394 8.47 2.43 -7.90
C LYS A 394 8.62 1.52 -9.11
N ASN A 395 9.85 1.09 -9.44
CA ASN A 395 10.17 0.27 -10.61
C ASN A 395 10.26 -1.23 -10.30
N ASN A 396 9.93 -1.68 -9.08
CA ASN A 396 9.77 -3.10 -8.81
C ASN A 396 8.64 -3.66 -9.69
N ILE A 397 8.88 -4.77 -10.39
CA ILE A 397 7.88 -5.40 -11.26
C ILE A 397 7.30 -6.66 -10.60
N THR A 398 8.19 -7.54 -10.12
CA THR A 398 7.85 -8.90 -9.63
C THR A 398 8.35 -9.21 -8.22
N GLY A 399 9.31 -8.43 -7.69
CA GLY A 399 9.92 -8.68 -6.38
C GLY A 399 8.88 -8.64 -5.27
N SER A 400 9.02 -9.54 -4.29
CA SER A 400 8.00 -9.86 -3.29
C SER A 400 8.55 -9.89 -1.86
N TYR A 401 7.66 -9.68 -0.89
CA TYR A 401 7.94 -9.65 0.55
C TYR A 401 8.97 -8.60 0.98
N ASN A 402 9.04 -7.48 0.27
CA ASN A 402 9.96 -6.38 0.55
C ASN A 402 9.34 -5.30 1.44
N ILE A 403 10.16 -4.66 2.27
CA ILE A 403 9.84 -3.43 2.99
C ILE A 403 10.66 -2.29 2.37
N ALA A 404 10.03 -1.19 1.96
CA ALA A 404 10.72 -0.03 1.37
C ALA A 404 10.18 1.31 1.90
N ILE A 405 10.92 1.98 2.79
CA ILE A 405 10.44 3.17 3.52
C ILE A 405 11.42 4.34 3.35
N GLY A 406 10.98 5.42 2.69
CA GLY A 406 11.76 6.63 2.47
C GLY A 406 11.60 7.22 1.07
N PHE A 407 12.18 8.40 0.84
CA PHE A 407 12.20 9.05 -0.48
C PHE A 407 13.08 8.22 -1.44
N SER A 408 12.50 7.75 -2.56
CA SER A 408 13.14 6.85 -3.54
C SER A 408 13.83 5.62 -2.92
N ALA A 409 13.34 5.14 -1.76
CA ALA A 409 13.84 3.92 -1.13
C ALA A 409 13.59 2.73 -2.06
N GLY A 410 14.67 2.09 -2.53
CA GLY A 410 14.60 1.00 -3.50
C GLY A 410 13.91 1.36 -4.82
N GLU A 411 14.01 2.61 -5.33
CA GLU A 411 13.24 3.05 -6.52
C GLU A 411 13.36 2.07 -7.72
N SER A 412 14.54 1.50 -7.95
CA SER A 412 14.84 0.49 -8.99
C SER A 412 15.23 -0.87 -8.42
N ALA A 413 14.75 -1.20 -7.22
CA ALA A 413 15.00 -2.50 -6.60
C ALA A 413 14.07 -3.59 -7.15
N THR A 414 14.58 -4.82 -7.25
CA THR A 414 13.89 -5.94 -7.93
C THR A 414 13.97 -7.30 -7.22
N GLY A 415 14.78 -7.44 -6.17
CA GLY A 415 14.91 -8.68 -5.42
C GLY A 415 13.76 -8.96 -4.44
N ASP A 416 13.84 -10.10 -3.75
CA ASP A 416 12.85 -10.56 -2.77
C ASP A 416 13.37 -10.46 -1.32
N TYR A 417 12.44 -10.40 -0.36
CA TYR A 417 12.69 -10.45 1.09
C TYR A 417 13.67 -9.39 1.61
N ASN A 418 13.67 -8.20 1.01
CA ASN A 418 14.56 -7.10 1.41
C ASN A 418 13.90 -6.14 2.40
N THR A 419 14.68 -5.56 3.31
CA THR A 419 14.26 -4.41 4.14
C THR A 419 15.11 -3.22 3.75
N ILE A 420 14.51 -2.17 3.20
CA ILE A 420 15.19 -0.97 2.69
C ILE A 420 14.56 0.28 3.33
N ILE A 421 15.32 1.00 4.16
CA ILE A 421 14.82 2.14 4.94
C ILE A 421 15.81 3.32 4.86
N GLY A 422 15.37 4.45 4.31
CA GLY A 422 16.16 5.68 4.23
C GLY A 422 15.98 6.46 2.93
N ASN A 423 16.53 7.67 2.89
CA ASN A 423 16.59 8.47 1.66
C ASN A 423 17.53 7.81 0.64
N THR A 424 17.05 7.52 -0.58
CA THR A 424 17.77 6.85 -1.67
C THR A 424 18.50 5.55 -1.27
N ALA A 425 18.07 4.93 -0.18
CA ALA A 425 18.57 3.66 0.32
C ALA A 425 18.32 2.55 -0.71
N GLY A 426 19.32 1.74 -1.02
CA GLY A 426 19.20 0.58 -1.92
C GLY A 426 18.62 0.90 -3.29
N ILE A 427 18.81 2.12 -3.83
CA ILE A 427 18.05 2.61 -4.99
C ILE A 427 18.17 1.70 -6.23
N ASN A 428 19.32 1.05 -6.44
CA ASN A 428 19.56 0.10 -7.53
C ASN A 428 19.63 -1.36 -7.03
N ASN A 429 18.97 -1.70 -5.92
CA ASN A 429 19.15 -3.01 -5.26
C ASN A 429 18.52 -4.18 -6.04
N THR A 430 19.34 -4.96 -6.76
CA THR A 430 18.90 -6.22 -7.38
C THR A 430 19.15 -7.45 -6.51
N GLY A 431 19.79 -7.29 -5.34
CA GLY A 431 20.00 -8.36 -4.36
C GLY A 431 18.72 -8.76 -3.62
N SER A 432 18.66 -10.01 -3.18
CA SER A 432 17.60 -10.54 -2.30
C SER A 432 18.14 -10.85 -0.90
N TRP A 433 17.24 -10.92 0.09
CA TRP A 433 17.58 -11.13 1.51
C TRP A 433 18.51 -10.07 2.12
N VAL A 434 18.42 -8.80 1.68
CA VAL A 434 19.26 -7.72 2.20
C VAL A 434 18.55 -6.84 3.23
N THR A 435 19.30 -6.35 4.22
CA THR A 435 18.86 -5.31 5.15
C THR A 435 19.67 -4.05 4.91
N ILE A 436 19.01 -2.97 4.47
CA ILE A 436 19.61 -1.70 4.09
C ILE A 436 18.92 -0.59 4.91
N ILE A 437 19.63 0.06 5.82
CA ILE A 437 19.08 1.09 6.70
C ILE A 437 20.03 2.30 6.77
N GLY A 438 19.67 3.41 6.12
CA GLY A 438 20.44 4.65 6.12
C GLY A 438 20.42 5.37 4.77
N THR A 439 20.74 6.66 4.78
CA THR A 439 20.87 7.47 3.56
C THR A 439 21.95 6.91 2.65
N GLU A 440 21.62 6.62 1.39
CA GLU A 440 22.52 5.99 0.39
C GLU A 440 23.17 4.65 0.81
N ALA A 441 22.68 4.00 1.87
CA ALA A 441 23.12 2.65 2.24
C ALA A 441 22.82 1.67 1.08
N GLY A 442 23.76 0.77 0.76
CA GLY A 442 23.59 -0.27 -0.26
C GLY A 442 23.19 0.22 -1.66
N LYS A 443 23.43 1.49 -1.99
CA LYS A 443 22.89 2.20 -3.17
C LYS A 443 22.97 1.40 -4.48
N ASN A 444 24.06 0.69 -4.72
CA ASN A 444 24.32 -0.06 -5.95
C ASN A 444 24.25 -1.61 -5.81
N ASN A 445 23.77 -2.12 -4.67
CA ASN A 445 23.89 -3.53 -4.29
C ASN A 445 23.22 -4.51 -5.28
N THR A 446 24.00 -5.39 -5.92
CA THR A 446 23.48 -6.45 -6.80
C THR A 446 23.60 -7.86 -6.22
N ALA A 447 24.05 -8.00 -4.96
CA ALA A 447 24.33 -9.27 -4.28
C ALA A 447 23.43 -9.56 -3.08
N ASN A 448 23.33 -10.84 -2.73
CA ASN A 448 22.38 -11.36 -1.74
C ASN A 448 22.95 -11.39 -0.30
N GLY A 449 22.04 -11.37 0.68
CA GLY A 449 22.36 -11.67 2.08
C GLY A 449 23.24 -10.62 2.77
N ASN A 450 23.24 -9.38 2.30
CA ASN A 450 24.02 -8.27 2.85
C ASN A 450 23.24 -7.48 3.91
N VAL A 451 23.95 -6.98 4.92
CA VAL A 451 23.42 -6.09 5.97
C VAL A 451 24.21 -4.78 5.94
N PHE A 452 23.57 -3.67 5.62
CA PHE A 452 24.16 -2.34 5.52
C PHE A 452 23.37 -1.35 6.37
N VAL A 453 23.94 -0.90 7.49
CA VAL A 453 23.26 -0.04 8.48
C VAL A 453 24.12 1.18 8.82
N GLY A 454 23.72 2.36 8.37
CA GLY A 454 24.47 3.62 8.49
C GLY A 454 24.47 4.41 7.18
N SER A 455 24.84 5.69 7.23
CA SER A 455 24.94 6.49 6.00
C SER A 455 26.02 5.92 5.08
N SER A 456 25.70 5.75 3.81
CA SER A 456 26.59 5.22 2.76
C SER A 456 27.22 3.84 3.07
N ALA A 457 26.71 3.09 4.06
CA ALA A 457 27.18 1.75 4.38
C ALA A 457 27.04 0.82 3.16
N GLY A 458 28.12 0.18 2.72
CA GLY A 458 28.13 -0.68 1.53
C GLY A 458 27.68 -0.01 0.22
N MET A 459 27.74 1.32 0.09
CA MET A 459 27.18 2.08 -1.03
C MET A 459 27.65 1.59 -2.42
N ALA A 460 28.93 1.27 -2.58
CA ALA A 460 29.52 0.84 -3.84
C ALA A 460 29.34 -0.66 -4.13
N ASN A 461 28.73 -1.44 -3.23
CA ASN A 461 28.67 -2.89 -3.34
C ASN A 461 27.98 -3.32 -4.62
N THR A 462 28.56 -4.28 -5.34
CA THR A 462 27.93 -4.91 -6.50
C THR A 462 27.77 -6.40 -6.21
N THR A 463 28.77 -7.22 -6.54
CA THR A 463 28.72 -8.69 -6.41
C THR A 463 29.18 -9.24 -5.06
N GLY A 464 29.69 -8.39 -4.15
CA GLY A 464 30.09 -8.80 -2.80
C GLY A 464 28.91 -9.28 -1.95
N TYR A 465 28.92 -10.54 -1.51
CA TYR A 465 27.80 -11.19 -0.81
C TYR A 465 28.14 -11.55 0.65
N PHE A 466 27.11 -11.73 1.49
CA PHE A 466 27.23 -12.01 2.94
C PHE A 466 28.13 -11.02 3.70
N ASN A 467 28.11 -9.74 3.33
CA ASN A 467 28.77 -8.66 4.06
C ASN A 467 27.84 -8.08 5.13
N SER A 468 28.37 -7.72 6.29
CA SER A 468 27.66 -7.01 7.36
C SER A 468 28.41 -5.74 7.74
N PHE A 469 27.94 -4.58 7.28
CA PHE A 469 28.55 -3.27 7.51
C PHE A 469 27.61 -2.38 8.34
N ILE A 470 28.04 -2.06 9.56
CA ILE A 470 27.24 -1.31 10.55
C ILE A 470 28.04 -0.10 11.02
N GLY A 471 27.72 1.07 10.48
CA GLY A 471 28.37 2.34 10.79
C GLY A 471 28.33 3.31 9.60
N ASP A 472 28.54 4.60 9.89
CA ASP A 472 28.76 5.61 8.85
C ASP A 472 29.98 5.26 8.00
N ASN A 473 29.80 5.22 6.68
CA ASN A 473 30.82 4.84 5.69
C ASN A 473 31.45 3.44 5.92
N ALA A 474 30.80 2.55 6.68
CA ALA A 474 31.28 1.18 6.87
C ALA A 474 31.25 0.40 5.55
N GLY A 475 32.41 -0.14 5.13
CA GLY A 475 32.56 -0.85 3.87
C GLY A 475 32.11 -0.07 2.62
N VAL A 476 32.11 1.27 2.65
CA VAL A 476 31.50 2.14 1.62
C VAL A 476 32.02 1.86 0.21
N SER A 477 33.30 1.50 0.07
CA SER A 477 33.98 1.25 -1.21
C SER A 477 33.97 -0.23 -1.65
N ASN A 478 33.35 -1.13 -0.87
CA ASN A 478 33.29 -2.56 -1.22
C ASN A 478 32.59 -2.73 -2.55
N THR A 479 33.11 -3.55 -3.46
CA THR A 479 32.45 -3.85 -4.75
C THR A 479 32.22 -5.35 -4.89
N THR A 480 33.29 -6.15 -4.76
CA THR A 480 33.27 -7.60 -4.96
C THR A 480 33.67 -8.40 -3.72
N GLY A 481 34.22 -7.75 -2.68
CA GLY A 481 34.60 -8.40 -1.43
C GLY A 481 33.41 -9.07 -0.74
N TRP A 482 33.59 -10.29 -0.23
CA TRP A 482 32.51 -11.10 0.35
C TRP A 482 32.83 -11.58 1.78
N GLY A 483 31.79 -11.89 2.55
CA GLY A 483 31.93 -12.44 3.91
C GLY A 483 32.60 -11.49 4.92
N ASN A 484 32.60 -10.18 4.67
CA ASN A 484 33.24 -9.21 5.55
C ASN A 484 32.28 -8.69 6.63
N THR A 485 32.75 -8.58 7.87
CA THR A 485 32.04 -7.91 8.98
C THR A 485 32.75 -6.61 9.32
N ALA A 486 32.05 -5.47 9.24
CA ALA A 486 32.52 -4.16 9.67
C ALA A 486 31.52 -3.56 10.67
N THR A 487 31.99 -3.09 11.83
CA THR A 487 31.14 -2.45 12.84
C THR A 487 31.89 -1.27 13.46
N GLY A 488 31.46 -0.05 13.13
CA GLY A 488 32.14 1.19 13.46
C GLY A 488 32.19 2.14 12.26
N SER A 489 32.27 3.45 12.51
CA SER A 489 32.41 4.44 11.44
C SER A 489 33.76 4.28 10.74
N PHE A 490 33.78 4.37 9.41
CA PHE A 490 34.94 4.13 8.54
C PHE A 490 35.63 2.75 8.70
N ALA A 491 34.96 1.75 9.27
CA ALA A 491 35.47 0.38 9.32
C ALA A 491 35.46 -0.24 7.90
N LEU A 492 36.59 -0.79 7.44
CA LEU A 492 36.79 -1.29 6.07
C LEU A 492 36.43 -0.28 4.94
N GLU A 493 36.50 1.03 5.20
CA GLU A 493 36.07 2.11 4.28
C GLU A 493 36.57 1.97 2.83
N SER A 494 37.85 1.63 2.65
CA SER A 494 38.52 1.51 1.34
C SER A 494 38.71 0.06 0.86
N ASN A 495 38.06 -0.93 1.49
CA ASN A 495 38.04 -2.29 0.95
C ASN A 495 37.24 -2.32 -0.33
N THR A 496 37.75 -2.96 -1.40
CA THR A 496 37.05 -3.12 -2.67
C THR A 496 36.79 -4.61 -2.98
N TYR A 497 37.83 -5.45 -2.86
CA TYR A 497 37.79 -6.90 -3.14
C TYR A 497 38.24 -7.81 -1.99
N GLY A 498 38.80 -7.25 -0.90
CA GLY A 498 39.20 -8.03 0.27
C GLY A 498 38.00 -8.75 0.89
N SER A 499 38.21 -9.98 1.34
CA SER A 499 37.14 -10.91 1.71
C SER A 499 37.44 -11.67 3.01
N GLY A 500 36.40 -12.03 3.75
CA GLY A 500 36.52 -12.72 5.05
C GLY A 500 37.14 -11.88 6.16
N ASN A 501 37.13 -10.55 6.07
CA ASN A 501 37.68 -9.67 7.09
C ASN A 501 36.67 -9.38 8.21
N THR A 502 37.15 -9.20 9.45
CA THR A 502 36.36 -8.70 10.59
C THR A 502 37.00 -7.42 11.12
N ALA A 503 36.23 -6.33 11.19
CA ALA A 503 36.69 -4.99 11.57
C ALA A 503 35.71 -4.35 12.57
N MET A 504 36.01 -4.44 13.87
CA MET A 504 35.17 -3.91 14.94
C MET A 504 35.85 -2.75 15.66
N GLY A 505 35.39 -1.53 15.39
CA GLY A 505 35.92 -0.28 15.92
C GLY A 505 36.03 0.80 14.83
N THR A 506 35.94 2.08 15.23
CA THR A 506 36.06 3.20 14.30
C THR A 506 37.43 3.18 13.60
N GLY A 507 37.42 3.15 12.27
CA GLY A 507 38.60 3.03 11.42
C GLY A 507 39.38 1.72 11.54
N ALA A 508 38.78 0.64 12.06
CA ALA A 508 39.40 -0.69 12.00
C ALA A 508 39.53 -1.14 10.53
N LEU A 509 40.71 -1.67 10.14
CA LEU A 509 41.01 -2.12 8.77
C LEU A 509 40.73 -1.07 7.66
N LYS A 510 40.77 0.23 7.99
CA LYS A 510 40.27 1.33 7.14
C LYS A 510 40.72 1.28 5.67
N LEU A 511 42.00 1.00 5.41
CA LEU A 511 42.60 1.03 4.07
C LEU A 511 42.67 -0.35 3.37
N SER A 512 42.15 -1.41 3.99
CA SER A 512 42.51 -2.80 3.65
C SER A 512 41.77 -3.35 2.45
N ASN A 513 42.53 -3.90 1.50
CA ASN A 513 42.05 -4.79 0.45
C ASN A 513 42.60 -6.23 0.59
N GLY A 514 43.41 -6.49 1.63
CA GLY A 514 43.80 -7.85 2.02
C GLY A 514 42.64 -8.65 2.61
N GLY A 515 42.78 -9.98 2.68
CA GLY A 515 41.73 -10.90 3.13
C GLY A 515 42.02 -11.60 4.45
N SER A 516 40.97 -12.17 5.06
CA SER A 516 41.05 -12.97 6.29
C SER A 516 41.70 -12.26 7.49
N ASN A 517 41.62 -10.91 7.56
CA ASN A 517 42.14 -10.15 8.69
C ASN A 517 41.08 -9.99 9.78
N SER A 518 41.51 -10.00 11.04
CA SER A 518 40.69 -9.75 12.22
C SER A 518 41.20 -8.54 12.99
N ALA A 519 40.40 -7.49 13.12
CA ALA A 519 40.79 -6.23 13.75
C ALA A 519 39.71 -5.75 14.73
N TYR A 520 40.07 -5.63 16.01
CA TYR A 520 39.21 -5.27 17.12
C TYR A 520 39.82 -4.10 17.90
N GLY A 521 39.28 -2.90 17.73
CA GLY A 521 39.72 -1.68 18.43
C GLY A 521 39.67 -0.41 17.57
N TYR A 522 39.85 0.74 18.22
CA TYR A 522 40.03 2.01 17.52
C TYR A 522 41.33 1.98 16.70
N LEU A 523 41.21 2.24 15.39
CA LEU A 523 42.31 2.20 14.41
C LEU A 523 43.16 0.91 14.41
N SER A 524 42.64 -0.22 14.91
CA SER A 524 43.34 -1.51 14.81
C SER A 524 43.53 -1.89 13.35
N LEU A 525 44.77 -2.19 12.94
CA LEU A 525 45.16 -2.58 11.59
C LEU A 525 44.73 -1.56 10.50
N SER A 526 44.59 -0.27 10.88
CA SER A 526 44.05 0.82 10.04
C SER A 526 44.73 0.95 8.67
N ASN A 527 46.07 0.94 8.64
CA ASN A 527 46.83 1.29 7.44
C ASN A 527 47.18 0.08 6.55
N ASN A 528 46.59 -1.09 6.85
CA ASN A 528 46.75 -2.28 6.04
C ASN A 528 46.20 -2.02 4.64
N THR A 529 46.96 -2.35 3.59
CA THR A 529 46.55 -2.16 2.20
C THR A 529 46.33 -3.49 1.50
N SER A 530 47.24 -4.46 1.66
CA SER A 530 47.12 -5.81 1.08
C SER A 530 47.51 -6.95 2.03
N GLY A 531 48.04 -6.64 3.22
CA GLY A 531 48.37 -7.64 4.23
C GLY A 531 47.16 -8.53 4.58
N SER A 532 47.39 -9.84 4.72
CA SER A 532 46.32 -10.84 4.87
C SER A 532 46.59 -11.78 6.03
N GLY A 533 45.53 -12.37 6.61
CA GLY A 533 45.64 -13.30 7.74
C GLY A 533 46.11 -12.67 9.06
N ASN A 534 46.09 -11.33 9.19
CA ASN A 534 46.55 -10.66 10.41
C ASN A 534 45.45 -10.61 11.49
N THR A 535 45.84 -10.74 12.76
CA THR A 535 44.98 -10.53 13.93
C THR A 535 45.48 -9.34 14.75
N ALA A 536 44.62 -8.35 15.00
CA ALA A 536 44.92 -7.13 15.73
C ALA A 536 43.84 -6.89 16.80
N LEU A 537 44.16 -7.10 18.07
CA LEU A 537 43.22 -6.91 19.19
C LEU A 537 43.76 -5.86 20.15
N GLY A 538 43.20 -4.65 20.07
CA GLY A 538 43.58 -3.50 20.87
C GLY A 538 43.65 -2.21 20.07
N HIS A 539 43.48 -1.08 20.77
CA HIS A 539 43.66 0.27 20.23
C HIS A 539 45.02 0.40 19.52
N GLN A 540 45.02 0.75 18.24
CA GLN A 540 46.21 0.86 17.38
C GLN A 540 47.11 -0.39 17.32
N SER A 541 46.59 -1.58 17.64
CA SER A 541 47.29 -2.83 17.34
C SER A 541 47.53 -2.95 15.83
N LEU A 542 48.75 -3.30 15.41
CA LEU A 542 49.20 -3.35 14.00
C LEU A 542 48.94 -2.07 13.18
N TYR A 543 48.90 -0.89 13.82
CA TYR A 543 48.46 0.36 13.18
C TYR A 543 49.21 0.71 11.87
N GLN A 544 50.54 0.53 11.82
CA GLN A 544 51.35 0.86 10.63
C GLN A 544 51.53 -0.30 9.63
N ASN A 545 50.93 -1.47 9.86
CA ASN A 545 51.08 -2.61 8.94
C ASN A 545 50.46 -2.25 7.59
N THR A 546 51.18 -2.41 6.48
CA THR A 546 50.66 -2.13 5.13
C THR A 546 50.48 -3.41 4.33
N VAL A 547 51.57 -4.18 4.16
CA VAL A 547 51.60 -5.41 3.35
C VAL A 547 51.96 -6.65 4.15
N GLY A 548 52.29 -6.50 5.44
CA GLY A 548 52.65 -7.62 6.32
C GLY A 548 51.50 -8.61 6.50
N TYR A 549 51.80 -9.92 6.50
CA TYR A 549 50.83 -11.01 6.59
C TYR A 549 51.08 -11.95 7.78
N ASN A 550 50.02 -12.65 8.20
CA ASN A 550 50.01 -13.62 9.32
C ASN A 550 50.49 -13.04 10.68
N ASN A 551 50.41 -11.73 10.90
CA ASN A 551 50.87 -11.12 12.15
C ASN A 551 49.76 -11.13 13.21
N THR A 552 50.12 -11.40 14.47
CA THR A 552 49.21 -11.38 15.63
C THR A 552 49.66 -10.32 16.63
N GLY A 553 48.97 -9.18 16.68
CA GLY A 553 49.11 -8.17 17.73
C GLY A 553 47.95 -8.25 18.72
N ILE A 554 48.26 -8.37 20.01
CA ILE A 554 47.28 -8.39 21.11
C ILE A 554 47.75 -7.42 22.21
N GLY A 555 47.12 -6.25 22.27
CA GLY A 555 47.45 -5.16 23.19
C GLY A 555 47.30 -3.77 22.56
N ASN A 556 47.26 -2.74 23.38
CA ASN A 556 47.34 -1.35 22.90
C ASN A 556 48.72 -1.14 22.24
N ASN A 557 48.72 -0.67 20.99
CA ASN A 557 49.92 -0.51 20.15
C ASN A 557 50.81 -1.78 20.03
N ALA A 558 50.21 -2.97 20.14
CA ALA A 558 50.93 -4.23 19.87
C ALA A 558 51.26 -4.35 18.36
N LEU A 559 52.52 -4.69 18.03
CA LEU A 559 53.09 -4.59 16.67
C LEU A 559 52.87 -3.21 16.01
N GLY A 560 52.85 -2.13 16.79
CA GLY A 560 52.52 -0.78 16.32
C GLY A 560 53.45 -0.25 15.22
N THR A 561 54.72 -0.68 15.20
CA THR A 561 55.72 -0.30 14.19
C THR A 561 55.94 -1.34 13.08
N ASN A 562 55.22 -2.47 13.08
CA ASN A 562 55.28 -3.43 11.97
C ASN A 562 54.70 -2.80 10.69
N THR A 563 55.40 -2.92 9.55
CA THR A 563 54.98 -2.34 8.26
C THR A 563 54.91 -3.40 7.16
N THR A 564 56.00 -4.14 6.98
CA THR A 564 56.17 -5.20 5.96
C THR A 564 56.55 -6.56 6.54
N GLY A 565 56.75 -6.63 7.87
CA GLY A 565 57.08 -7.83 8.63
C GLY A 565 55.94 -8.85 8.62
N ASN A 566 56.31 -10.14 8.72
CA ASN A 566 55.42 -11.28 8.47
C ASN A 566 55.58 -12.38 9.51
N ASN A 567 54.48 -13.03 9.86
CA ASN A 567 54.41 -14.11 10.86
C ASN A 567 54.93 -13.68 12.24
N ASN A 568 54.79 -12.39 12.60
CA ASN A 568 55.19 -11.87 13.90
C ASN A 568 54.04 -12.00 14.91
N THR A 569 54.36 -12.33 16.17
CA THR A 569 53.41 -12.35 17.28
C THR A 569 53.87 -11.35 18.34
N ALA A 570 52.99 -10.45 18.79
CA ALA A 570 53.23 -9.63 19.97
C ALA A 570 52.02 -9.61 20.90
N ILE A 571 52.24 -9.94 22.18
CA ILE A 571 51.19 -10.03 23.21
C ILE A 571 51.62 -9.18 24.41
N GLY A 572 51.01 -8.00 24.54
CA GLY A 572 51.29 -7.02 25.58
C GLY A 572 51.08 -5.57 25.13
N TYR A 573 50.86 -4.68 26.10
CA TYR A 573 50.84 -3.24 25.88
C TYR A 573 52.25 -2.78 25.43
N PHE A 574 52.35 -2.15 24.26
CA PHE A 574 53.61 -1.88 23.54
C PHE A 574 54.54 -3.11 23.35
N ALA A 575 54.00 -4.31 23.15
CA ALA A 575 54.80 -5.44 22.64
C ALA A 575 55.02 -5.27 21.12
N ASP A 576 56.26 -5.24 20.63
CA ASP A 576 56.57 -4.83 19.25
C ASP A 576 57.88 -5.43 18.69
N VAL A 577 58.27 -5.02 17.48
CA VAL A 577 59.56 -5.27 16.82
C VAL A 577 60.40 -3.98 16.75
N SER A 578 61.74 -4.07 16.66
CA SER A 578 62.60 -2.87 16.59
C SER A 578 62.78 -2.29 15.19
N SER A 579 62.09 -2.87 14.20
CA SER A 579 62.10 -2.47 12.79
C SER A 579 60.92 -3.15 12.09
N GLY A 580 60.15 -2.40 11.30
CA GLY A 580 58.87 -2.86 10.76
C GLY A 580 58.94 -3.97 9.70
N ASN A 581 60.13 -4.45 9.34
CA ASN A 581 60.40 -5.50 8.37
C ASN A 581 60.91 -6.83 9.00
N ILE A 582 60.94 -6.93 10.32
CA ILE A 582 61.31 -8.16 11.05
C ILE A 582 60.28 -9.28 10.75
N THR A 583 60.69 -10.54 10.80
CA THR A 583 59.85 -11.70 10.41
C THR A 583 60.01 -12.88 11.38
N ASN A 584 58.94 -13.65 11.61
CA ASN A 584 58.97 -14.80 12.53
C ASN A 584 59.52 -14.41 13.93
N ALA A 585 59.08 -13.26 14.45
CA ALA A 585 59.44 -12.76 15.77
C ALA A 585 58.29 -12.97 16.76
N THR A 586 58.60 -13.28 18.02
CA THR A 586 57.59 -13.42 19.09
C THR A 586 57.96 -12.58 20.31
N ALA A 587 57.14 -11.58 20.61
CA ALA A 587 57.31 -10.63 21.72
C ALA A 587 56.18 -10.81 22.76
N ILE A 588 56.50 -11.31 23.96
CA ILE A 588 55.47 -11.50 25.01
C ILE A 588 55.83 -10.64 26.23
N GLY A 589 54.90 -9.81 26.69
CA GLY A 589 55.04 -8.93 27.86
C GLY A 589 54.91 -7.43 27.57
N TYR A 590 54.71 -6.65 28.64
CA TYR A 590 54.62 -5.18 28.59
C TYR A 590 55.94 -4.56 28.07
N GLY A 591 55.89 -3.79 26.98
CA GLY A 591 57.07 -3.14 26.41
C GLY A 591 58.12 -4.09 25.82
N THR A 592 57.76 -5.36 25.55
CA THR A 592 58.68 -6.35 25.00
C THR A 592 58.95 -6.06 23.52
N VAL A 593 60.21 -5.77 23.16
CA VAL A 593 60.61 -5.48 21.77
C VAL A 593 61.56 -6.57 21.25
N VAL A 594 61.28 -7.15 20.08
CA VAL A 594 62.17 -8.11 19.39
C VAL A 594 62.97 -7.42 18.28
N ASN A 595 64.30 -7.65 18.24
CA ASN A 595 65.22 -6.89 17.39
C ASN A 595 65.78 -7.59 16.14
N ALA A 596 65.44 -8.86 15.89
CA ALA A 596 65.74 -9.53 14.62
C ALA A 596 64.78 -10.70 14.35
N SER A 597 64.74 -11.16 13.10
CA SER A 597 63.90 -12.28 12.66
C SER A 597 64.26 -13.63 13.31
N ASN A 598 63.30 -14.54 13.36
CA ASN A 598 63.42 -15.89 13.95
C ASN A 598 63.86 -15.86 15.43
N LYS A 599 63.29 -14.94 16.21
CA LYS A 599 63.68 -14.68 17.60
C LYS A 599 62.46 -14.55 18.50
N ILE A 600 62.47 -15.27 19.62
CA ILE A 600 61.48 -15.14 20.70
C ILE A 600 62.09 -14.29 21.82
N ARG A 601 61.32 -13.37 22.39
CA ARG A 601 61.62 -12.69 23.65
C ARG A 601 60.41 -12.76 24.58
N LEU A 602 60.68 -13.26 25.79
CA LEU A 602 59.74 -13.26 26.91
C LEU A 602 60.20 -12.16 27.88
N GLY A 603 59.29 -11.24 28.21
CA GLY A 603 59.58 -10.10 29.07
C GLY A 603 60.32 -8.95 28.39
N ASN A 604 60.25 -7.78 29.03
CA ASN A 604 61.10 -6.64 28.71
C ASN A 604 62.40 -6.68 29.53
N SER A 605 63.22 -5.65 29.41
CA SER A 605 64.53 -5.59 30.07
C SER A 605 64.47 -5.52 31.62
N SER A 606 63.33 -5.20 32.24
CA SER A 606 63.19 -5.20 33.71
C SER A 606 62.81 -6.57 34.31
N VAL A 607 62.62 -7.62 33.48
CA VAL A 607 62.31 -8.96 33.98
C VAL A 607 63.56 -9.61 34.59
N THR A 608 63.47 -9.98 35.86
CA THR A 608 64.59 -10.50 36.67
C THR A 608 64.63 -12.03 36.78
N VAL A 609 63.48 -12.70 36.58
CA VAL A 609 63.33 -14.15 36.65
C VAL A 609 62.39 -14.63 35.54
N ILE A 610 62.68 -15.77 34.93
CA ILE A 610 61.76 -16.53 34.08
C ILE A 610 61.63 -17.91 34.72
N GLU A 611 60.48 -18.20 35.32
CA GLU A 611 60.23 -19.45 36.04
C GLU A 611 59.58 -20.50 35.13
N GLY A 612 59.98 -21.77 35.32
CA GLY A 612 59.40 -22.91 34.62
C GLY A 612 59.61 -24.18 35.44
N GLN A 613 58.55 -24.97 35.63
CA GLN A 613 58.59 -26.21 36.43
C GLN A 613 59.41 -27.32 35.75
N VAL A 614 59.57 -27.26 34.42
CA VAL A 614 60.35 -28.20 33.62
C VAL A 614 61.33 -27.44 32.71
N PRO A 615 62.53 -27.98 32.41
CA PRO A 615 63.47 -27.36 31.48
C PRO A 615 62.95 -27.29 30.04
N PHE A 616 63.51 -26.37 29.25
CA PHE A 616 63.30 -26.37 27.79
C PHE A 616 63.93 -27.61 27.15
N THR A 617 63.14 -28.32 26.32
CA THR A 617 63.59 -29.50 25.56
C THR A 617 63.91 -29.13 24.12
N THR A 618 65.09 -29.51 23.64
CA THR A 618 65.49 -29.37 22.24
C THR A 618 65.39 -30.73 21.53
N PRO A 619 64.68 -30.86 20.39
CA PRO A 619 64.65 -32.10 19.61
C PRO A 619 66.05 -32.53 19.17
N SER A 620 66.42 -33.78 19.45
CA SER A 620 67.80 -34.28 19.31
C SER A 620 67.90 -35.72 18.77
N ASP A 621 66.85 -36.18 18.09
CA ASP A 621 66.76 -37.52 17.49
C ASP A 621 67.81 -37.72 16.37
N GLY A 622 68.43 -38.90 16.31
CA GLY A 622 69.43 -39.24 15.30
C GLY A 622 68.90 -39.24 13.86
N ARG A 623 67.60 -39.50 13.66
CA ARG A 623 66.94 -39.50 12.34
C ARG A 623 66.90 -38.13 11.66
N PHE A 624 67.08 -37.06 12.42
CA PHE A 624 67.06 -35.67 11.93
C PHE A 624 68.45 -35.02 11.97
N LYS A 625 69.52 -35.83 12.04
CA LYS A 625 70.92 -35.38 12.07
C LYS A 625 71.70 -35.99 10.91
N THR A 626 72.51 -35.17 10.25
CA THR A 626 73.46 -35.55 9.20
C THR A 626 74.86 -35.07 9.57
N ASN A 627 75.89 -35.51 8.84
CA ASN A 627 77.29 -35.08 9.03
C ASN A 627 77.82 -35.26 10.47
N ILE A 628 77.34 -36.28 11.18
CA ILE A 628 77.69 -36.57 12.58
C ILE A 628 79.18 -36.94 12.65
N THR A 629 79.97 -36.13 13.34
CA THR A 629 81.42 -36.32 13.54
C THR A 629 81.83 -35.98 14.98
N GLU A 630 82.94 -36.53 15.47
CA GLU A 630 83.44 -36.29 16.84
C GLU A 630 84.32 -35.02 16.97
N SER A 631 84.10 -34.02 16.12
CA SER A 631 84.96 -32.83 15.94
C SER A 631 84.86 -31.77 17.06
N VAL A 632 84.16 -32.07 18.15
CA VAL A 632 84.03 -31.21 19.34
C VAL A 632 85.39 -30.99 20.00
N LYS A 633 85.72 -29.75 20.35
CA LYS A 633 86.91 -29.41 21.17
C LYS A 633 86.58 -29.51 22.67
N GLY A 634 87.41 -30.22 23.43
CA GLY A 634 87.35 -30.25 24.88
C GLY A 634 88.25 -29.20 25.54
N LEU A 635 89.35 -29.66 26.15
CA LEU A 635 90.26 -28.88 26.99
C LEU A 635 90.86 -27.67 26.25
N ASP A 636 91.24 -27.82 24.98
CA ASP A 636 91.86 -26.75 24.18
C ASP A 636 90.93 -25.53 23.97
N PHE A 637 89.61 -25.73 24.05
CA PHE A 637 88.60 -24.67 24.06
C PHE A 637 88.29 -24.21 25.49
N ILE A 638 87.91 -25.14 26.38
CA ILE A 638 87.47 -24.83 27.74
C ILE A 638 88.53 -24.08 28.55
N LEU A 639 89.81 -24.45 28.46
CA LEU A 639 90.89 -23.84 29.25
C LEU A 639 91.24 -22.40 28.82
N LYS A 640 90.77 -21.95 27.64
CA LYS A 640 90.97 -20.58 27.13
C LYS A 640 89.80 -19.64 27.46
N LEU A 641 88.66 -20.18 27.90
CA LEU A 641 87.50 -19.38 28.32
C LEU A 641 87.79 -18.65 29.64
N ARG A 642 87.32 -17.40 29.75
CA ARG A 642 87.52 -16.54 30.93
C ARG A 642 86.22 -16.30 31.70
N PRO A 643 85.96 -17.01 32.82
CA PRO A 643 84.84 -16.70 33.69
C PRO A 643 84.94 -15.27 34.24
N VAL A 644 83.81 -14.57 34.27
CA VAL A 644 83.67 -13.21 34.79
C VAL A 644 82.42 -13.10 35.68
N VAL A 645 82.39 -12.05 36.50
CA VAL A 645 81.22 -11.70 37.33
C VAL A 645 80.88 -10.23 37.08
N TYR A 646 79.63 -9.94 36.73
CA TYR A 646 79.21 -8.62 36.23
C TYR A 646 77.79 -8.25 36.66
N ASN A 647 77.48 -6.95 36.61
CA ASN A 647 76.13 -6.42 36.71
C ASN A 647 75.67 -6.01 35.30
N PHE A 648 74.43 -6.36 34.92
CA PHE A 648 73.92 -6.01 33.60
C PHE A 648 73.43 -4.55 33.56
N GLN A 649 73.68 -3.84 32.45
CA GLN A 649 73.32 -2.43 32.28
C GLN A 649 72.03 -2.32 31.46
N THR A 650 70.95 -2.76 32.09
CA THR A 650 69.58 -2.83 31.58
C THR A 650 69.12 -1.57 30.83
N GLY A 651 69.32 -0.37 31.40
CA GLY A 651 68.87 0.89 30.79
C GLY A 651 69.57 1.18 29.46
N LYS A 652 70.90 0.95 29.41
CA LYS A 652 71.72 1.09 28.19
C LYS A 652 71.35 0.04 27.15
N PHE A 653 71.13 -1.21 27.57
CA PHE A 653 70.71 -2.28 26.68
C PHE A 653 69.33 -2.00 26.07
N ASN A 654 68.37 -1.53 26.86
CA ASN A 654 67.04 -1.20 26.35
C ASN A 654 67.09 -0.03 25.35
N GLN A 655 67.90 0.99 25.62
CA GLN A 655 68.14 2.10 24.69
C GLN A 655 68.80 1.67 23.38
N PHE A 656 69.62 0.61 23.38
CA PHE A 656 70.25 0.06 22.18
C PHE A 656 69.26 -0.71 21.28
N ILE A 657 68.31 -1.45 21.87
CA ILE A 657 67.33 -2.27 21.13
C ILE A 657 66.05 -1.51 20.72
N GLN A 658 65.66 -0.44 21.41
CA GLN A 658 64.42 0.31 21.16
C GLN A 658 64.66 1.55 20.28
N THR A 659 63.58 2.05 19.66
CA THR A 659 63.56 3.30 18.89
C THR A 659 62.59 4.30 19.50
N GLY A 660 63.09 5.19 20.37
CA GLY A 660 62.31 6.24 21.00
C GLY A 660 62.93 6.71 22.32
N LYS A 661 62.33 7.73 22.94
CA LYS A 661 62.69 8.14 24.30
C LYS A 661 61.92 7.27 25.30
N ILE A 662 62.65 6.48 26.09
CA ILE A 662 62.10 5.70 27.21
C ILE A 662 61.55 6.67 28.28
N SER A 663 60.43 6.35 28.91
CA SER A 663 59.86 7.19 29.99
C SER A 663 60.59 6.97 31.32
N ASP A 664 60.66 8.03 32.14
CA ASP A 664 61.42 8.02 33.39
C ASP A 664 60.88 6.99 34.40
N ALA A 665 59.57 6.70 34.36
CA ALA A 665 58.92 5.66 35.14
C ALA A 665 59.35 4.23 34.76
N ILE A 666 59.63 3.98 33.48
CA ILE A 666 60.23 2.69 33.04
C ILE A 666 61.68 2.60 33.51
N TYR A 667 62.42 3.72 33.47
CA TYR A 667 63.81 3.78 33.93
C TYR A 667 63.96 3.45 35.42
N ALA A 668 63.03 3.90 36.27
CA ALA A 668 63.00 3.53 37.68
C ALA A 668 62.90 2.01 37.90
N GLY A 669 62.12 1.31 37.07
CA GLY A 669 61.94 -0.16 37.13
C GLY A 669 63.19 -0.97 36.78
N TYR A 670 64.19 -0.39 36.12
CA TYR A 670 65.46 -1.07 35.85
C TYR A 670 66.39 -1.16 37.07
N SER A 671 66.16 -0.32 38.09
CA SER A 671 67.07 -0.21 39.24
C SER A 671 67.25 -1.52 40.01
N GLU A 672 66.24 -2.39 40.08
CA GLU A 672 66.37 -3.70 40.72
C GLU A 672 67.09 -4.73 39.83
N SER A 673 66.91 -4.69 38.49
CA SER A 673 67.60 -5.63 37.60
C SER A 673 69.09 -5.33 37.48
N GLU A 674 69.50 -4.05 37.48
CA GLU A 674 70.92 -3.67 37.42
C GLU A 674 71.70 -4.00 38.71
N LYS A 675 71.03 -4.20 39.85
CA LYS A 675 71.66 -4.67 41.10
C LYS A 675 72.06 -6.14 41.06
N ILE A 676 71.46 -6.94 40.17
CA ILE A 676 71.72 -8.39 40.12
C ILE A 676 73.15 -8.64 39.62
N ARG A 677 73.89 -9.43 40.39
CA ARG A 677 75.27 -9.81 40.10
C ARG A 677 75.31 -11.19 39.45
N HIS A 678 75.56 -11.23 38.15
CA HIS A 678 75.61 -12.44 37.34
C HIS A 678 77.04 -12.99 37.26
N SER A 679 77.18 -14.31 37.12
CA SER A 679 78.44 -14.98 36.77
C SER A 679 78.30 -15.62 35.39
N GLY A 680 79.34 -15.56 34.55
CA GLY A 680 79.25 -16.02 33.16
C GLY A 680 80.50 -15.73 32.33
N PHE A 681 80.34 -15.55 31.02
CA PHE A 681 81.40 -15.21 30.06
C PHE A 681 81.04 -13.97 29.23
N ILE A 682 82.04 -13.28 28.68
CA ILE A 682 81.84 -12.22 27.68
C ILE A 682 81.76 -12.86 26.31
N ALA A 683 80.64 -12.67 25.60
CA ALA A 683 80.34 -13.38 24.35
C ALA A 683 81.40 -13.21 23.26
N GLN A 684 81.95 -12.01 23.10
CA GLN A 684 83.03 -11.69 22.15
C GLN A 684 84.36 -12.37 22.50
N GLU A 685 84.61 -12.64 23.79
CA GLU A 685 85.79 -13.42 24.22
C GLU A 685 85.61 -14.90 23.91
N VAL A 686 84.38 -15.43 24.03
CA VAL A 686 84.05 -16.81 23.60
C VAL A 686 84.16 -16.95 22.08
N GLU A 687 83.64 -15.97 21.31
CA GLU A 687 83.77 -15.92 19.84
C GLU A 687 85.25 -15.99 19.41
N LYS A 688 86.08 -15.15 20.03
CA LYS A 688 87.52 -15.13 19.78
C LYS A 688 88.18 -16.49 20.08
N VAL A 689 87.87 -17.09 21.23
CA VAL A 689 88.43 -18.40 21.62
C VAL A 689 87.95 -19.54 20.71
N ALA A 690 86.70 -19.51 20.24
CA ALA A 690 86.17 -20.46 19.26
C ALA A 690 86.96 -20.36 17.93
N ASN A 691 87.16 -19.14 17.42
CA ASN A 691 87.97 -18.88 16.23
C ASN A 691 89.45 -19.30 16.41
N GLU A 692 90.09 -18.96 17.54
CA GLU A 692 91.48 -19.33 17.85
C GLU A 692 91.70 -20.85 18.01
N THR A 693 90.64 -21.63 18.28
CA THR A 693 90.69 -23.10 18.40
C THR A 693 90.23 -23.83 17.14
N GLY A 694 89.80 -23.09 16.12
CA GLY A 694 89.16 -23.65 14.93
C GLY A 694 87.92 -24.47 15.28
N TYR A 695 87.09 -23.95 16.18
CA TYR A 695 85.84 -24.58 16.61
C TYR A 695 84.64 -23.75 16.15
N ASP A 696 83.82 -24.32 15.27
CA ASP A 696 82.53 -23.76 14.90
C ASP A 696 81.53 -24.02 16.04
N PHE A 697 81.47 -23.08 16.99
CA PHE A 697 80.72 -23.22 18.24
C PHE A 697 79.39 -22.45 18.21
N ASP A 698 78.31 -23.20 18.03
CA ASP A 698 76.92 -22.69 17.94
C ASP A 698 76.40 -22.01 19.23
N GLY A 699 77.15 -22.11 20.34
CA GLY A 699 76.84 -21.45 21.60
C GLY A 699 77.00 -19.92 21.59
N VAL A 700 77.64 -19.33 20.57
CA VAL A 700 77.79 -17.87 20.42
C VAL A 700 76.76 -17.32 19.44
N ILE A 701 75.85 -16.48 19.93
CA ILE A 701 74.87 -15.78 19.10
C ILE A 701 75.48 -14.44 18.67
N MET A 702 76.06 -14.40 17.48
CA MET A 702 76.66 -13.19 16.89
C MET A 702 75.59 -12.19 16.39
N PRO A 703 75.84 -10.88 16.45
CA PRO A 703 74.92 -9.87 15.96
C PRO A 703 74.89 -9.84 14.43
N LYS A 704 73.69 -9.82 13.85
CA LYS A 704 73.47 -9.82 12.38
C LYS A 704 73.18 -8.42 11.82
N THR A 705 72.87 -7.47 12.70
CA THR A 705 72.56 -6.08 12.39
C THR A 705 73.18 -5.14 13.43
N GLY A 706 73.29 -3.84 13.12
CA GLY A 706 73.77 -2.82 14.06
C GLY A 706 72.89 -2.57 15.30
N LYS A 707 71.78 -3.32 15.48
CA LYS A 707 70.91 -3.32 16.66
C LYS A 707 70.79 -4.70 17.31
N ASP A 708 71.46 -5.72 16.79
CA ASP A 708 71.62 -6.98 17.51
C ASP A 708 72.74 -6.84 18.55
N ALA A 709 72.55 -7.49 19.69
CA ALA A 709 73.60 -7.69 20.67
C ALA A 709 74.07 -9.14 20.61
N TYR A 710 75.33 -9.36 21.00
CA TYR A 710 75.85 -10.70 21.24
C TYR A 710 75.07 -11.42 22.35
N GLY A 711 74.94 -12.74 22.23
CA GLY A 711 74.36 -13.61 23.26
C GLY A 711 75.15 -14.92 23.43
N LEU A 712 74.90 -15.63 24.53
CA LEU A 712 75.48 -16.94 24.81
C LEU A 712 74.41 -17.97 25.19
N SER A 713 74.42 -19.10 24.49
CA SER A 713 73.59 -20.26 24.80
C SER A 713 74.33 -21.15 25.79
N TYR A 714 74.24 -20.85 27.09
CA TYR A 714 75.00 -21.53 28.15
C TYR A 714 74.86 -23.06 28.16
N SER A 715 73.75 -23.61 27.65
CA SER A 715 73.55 -25.05 27.47
C SER A 715 74.54 -25.71 26.50
N GLN A 716 74.99 -25.01 25.45
CA GLN A 716 75.88 -25.60 24.44
C GLN A 716 77.29 -25.86 24.98
N PHE A 717 77.72 -25.15 26.03
CA PHE A 717 79.01 -25.40 26.70
C PHE A 717 79.06 -26.78 27.38
N VAL A 718 77.91 -27.43 27.65
CA VAL A 718 77.87 -28.76 28.27
C VAL A 718 78.58 -29.81 27.42
N VAL A 719 78.48 -29.75 26.09
CA VAL A 719 79.09 -30.75 25.19
C VAL A 719 80.63 -30.61 25.13
N PRO A 720 81.22 -29.41 24.95
CA PRO A 720 82.65 -29.18 25.16
C PRO A 720 83.14 -29.53 26.57
N LEU A 721 82.36 -29.27 27.63
CA LEU A 721 82.71 -29.67 29.00
C LEU A 721 82.78 -31.20 29.16
N VAL A 722 81.81 -31.95 28.62
CA VAL A 722 81.86 -33.42 28.59
C VAL A 722 83.08 -33.92 27.83
N LYS A 723 83.39 -33.32 26.66
CA LYS A 723 84.59 -33.66 25.88
C LYS A 723 85.89 -33.34 26.64
N ALA A 724 85.96 -32.21 27.33
CA ALA A 724 87.10 -31.82 28.15
C ALA A 724 87.34 -32.80 29.31
N VAL A 725 86.27 -33.28 29.96
CA VAL A 725 86.35 -34.31 31.02
C VAL A 725 86.82 -35.65 30.44
N GLN A 726 86.36 -36.05 29.25
CA GLN A 726 86.85 -37.26 28.56
C GLN A 726 88.36 -37.17 28.23
N GLU A 727 88.80 -36.04 27.68
CA GLU A 727 90.21 -35.79 27.36
C GLU A 727 91.08 -35.78 28.64
N GLN A 728 90.60 -35.14 29.72
CA GLN A 728 91.28 -35.11 31.01
C GLN A 728 91.38 -36.52 31.62
N GLN A 729 90.31 -37.32 31.55
CA GLN A 729 90.31 -38.71 31.99
C GLN A 729 91.33 -39.57 31.21
N GLN A 730 91.42 -39.41 29.88
CA GLN A 730 92.45 -40.08 29.08
C GLN A 730 93.87 -39.65 29.47
N MET A 731 94.08 -38.37 29.81
CA MET A 731 95.37 -37.89 30.34
C MET A 731 95.70 -38.52 31.69
N ILE A 732 94.73 -38.62 32.61
CA ILE A 732 94.87 -39.27 33.92
C ILE A 732 95.21 -40.76 33.75
N GLU A 733 94.51 -41.49 32.89
CA GLU A 733 94.79 -42.91 32.62
C GLU A 733 96.16 -43.14 31.97
N LYS A 734 96.60 -42.22 31.11
CA LYS A 734 97.94 -42.25 30.51
C LYS A 734 99.02 -41.97 31.56
N GLN A 735 98.79 -41.04 32.48
CA GLN A 735 99.67 -40.78 33.62
C GLN A 735 99.70 -41.99 34.58
N GLN A 736 98.55 -42.61 34.89
CA GLN A 736 98.50 -43.79 35.73
C GLN A 736 99.23 -44.97 35.11
N LYS A 737 99.06 -45.26 33.81
CA LYS A 737 99.81 -46.30 33.10
C LYS A 737 101.32 -46.03 33.10
N LEU A 738 101.75 -44.76 33.04
CA LEU A 738 103.15 -44.38 33.17
C LEU A 738 103.66 -44.62 34.60
N ILE A 739 102.90 -44.24 35.62
CA ILE A 739 103.20 -44.50 37.04
C ILE A 739 103.29 -46.00 37.32
N ASP A 740 102.36 -46.82 36.82
CA ASP A 740 102.37 -48.28 36.95
C ASP A 740 103.61 -48.90 36.28
N THR A 741 104.01 -48.36 35.12
CA THR A 741 105.18 -48.84 34.36
C THR A 741 106.48 -48.48 35.08
N LEU A 742 106.63 -47.23 35.51
CA LEU A 742 107.77 -46.77 36.31
C LEU A 742 107.86 -47.53 37.65
N THR A 743 106.71 -47.82 38.28
CA THR A 743 106.66 -48.62 39.52
C THR A 743 107.12 -50.06 39.27
N LYS A 744 106.72 -50.68 38.15
CA LYS A 744 107.22 -52.01 37.73
C LYS A 744 108.70 -52.01 37.39
N GLU A 745 109.24 -50.93 36.82
CA GLU A 745 110.70 -50.80 36.61
C GLU A 745 111.46 -50.59 37.92
N ILE A 746 110.94 -49.79 38.85
CA ILE A 746 111.52 -49.62 40.19
C ILE A 746 111.51 -50.95 40.97
N GLU A 747 110.42 -51.72 40.91
CA GLU A 747 110.37 -53.11 41.42
C GLU A 747 111.43 -54.00 40.77
N ARG A 748 111.58 -53.95 39.45
CA ARG A 748 112.57 -54.73 38.68
C ARG A 748 114.02 -54.33 39.00
N ILE A 749 114.28 -53.07 39.30
CA ILE A 749 115.58 -52.56 39.74
C ILE A 749 115.87 -53.02 41.17
N LYS A 750 114.91 -52.92 42.10
CA LYS A 750 115.05 -53.44 43.47
C LYS A 750 115.36 -54.94 43.48
N ARG A 751 114.70 -55.73 42.64
CA ARG A 751 114.98 -57.18 42.42
C ARG A 751 116.29 -57.49 41.67
N LYS A 752 117.14 -56.49 41.42
CA LYS A 752 118.53 -56.64 40.95
C LYS A 752 119.55 -56.12 41.97
N MET A 753 119.09 -55.55 43.09
CA MET A 753 119.92 -55.01 44.17
C MET A 753 119.86 -55.87 45.45
N ASN A 754 118.93 -56.83 45.47
CA ASN A 754 118.93 -58.03 46.31
C ASN A 754 119.26 -59.24 45.42
#